data_AF-A0A182G1J0-F1
#
_entry.id   AF-A0A182G1J0-F1
#
_cell.length_a   1.000
_cell.length_b   1.000
_cell.length_c   1.000
_cell.angle_alpha   90.00
_cell.angle_beta   90.00
_cell.angle_gamma   90.00
#
_symmetry.space_group_name_H-M   'P 1'
#
loop_
_entity.id
_entity.type
_entity.pdbx_description
1 polymer ?
#
loop_
_entity_poly.entity_id
_entity_poly.type
_entity_poly.pdbx_seq_one_letter_code
_entity_poly.pdbx_strand_id
1 'polypeptide(L)'
;MTPAVKAALIDLSGTLHVEDQPTDGAVEALERLRGLGVSIKFVTNTTKESVSSLYARLVKIGFHLDQNEIYSSLTAASRFVQSNALNPYYILTDDARRDFPENDNARDYDSVVVGLAPERFSYEYLNEAFRILHNSKGAARLVAIHEGKFYKTNQGISLGPGCFVKGLEYSTGVKSVCIGKPNEYFFRSAMPDGLKPEECVMIGDDPNDDCFGAMAIGMRGFLVETGKFQPELYEKDALPKSGKGEDGEDKLVIGAEYLVQRQDGSWHPAQLIQSRQNPCDPKQLEYYIHYEGLNRRLDQWVSRDRISSAVAGGDKKAAGLCAPIAQDYNGKSPLVGSAGNAKDSPKVGKPAGDIDMGDGDPDRKITRNQKRRHDEINHVQKTYADMDPTTAALEKEHEAITKVKYIDKLRFGKFEIDTWYFSPYPEEYGKVGTLYVCEYCLRYMRLAKTLQHHKATCTRRQPPGNEIYRKGTVSIFEIDGKDHRFYCQTLCLMAKLFLDHKTLYYDVDPFFFYVLCEIDKDGQHIVGYFSKEKESPEGNNVACILILPPYQRKGYGKLLIAFSYELSRREGIVGSPEKPLSDLGRLSYRSFWAYTLLELMKDYRTTTIKELSELSGITQDDIIYTLQSMKMVKYWKGQHVICVTGKAVQEHLQLPQFKRPKLMIDSAYLKWTPQKRSIPVKQVKKA
;
A
#
# COMPACT_ATOMS: atom_id res chain seq x y z
N MET A 1 44.78 -5.33 -0.79
CA MET A 1 44.65 -6.79 -0.63
C MET A 1 43.41 -7.05 0.19
N THR A 2 42.51 -7.91 -0.28
CA THR A 2 41.34 -8.35 0.49
C THR A 2 41.80 -9.14 1.73
N PRO A 3 41.25 -8.88 2.92
CA PRO A 3 41.61 -9.61 4.14
C PRO A 3 41.38 -11.12 3.97
N ALA A 4 42.27 -11.93 4.54
CA ALA A 4 42.09 -13.39 4.58
C ALA A 4 40.80 -13.74 5.34
N VAL A 5 40.03 -14.70 4.84
CA VAL A 5 38.83 -15.21 5.54
C VAL A 5 39.29 -16.03 6.74
N LYS A 6 38.82 -15.69 7.94
CA LYS A 6 39.11 -16.38 9.20
C LYS A 6 37.90 -17.09 9.79
N ALA A 7 36.68 -16.60 9.49
CA ALA A 7 35.45 -17.24 9.93
C ALA A 7 34.35 -17.22 8.87
N ALA A 8 33.49 -18.24 8.89
CA ALA A 8 32.32 -18.37 8.03
C ALA A 8 31.07 -18.56 8.88
N LEU A 9 30.14 -17.62 8.76
CA LEU A 9 28.76 -17.76 9.23
C LEU A 9 27.96 -18.39 8.09
N ILE A 10 27.30 -19.51 8.35
CA ILE A 10 26.62 -20.30 7.32
C ILE A 10 25.15 -20.47 7.71
N ASP A 11 24.22 -20.02 6.88
CA ASP A 11 22.81 -20.31 7.09
C ASP A 11 22.52 -21.81 6.98
N LEU A 12 21.47 -22.28 7.66
CA LEU A 12 21.08 -23.68 7.65
C LEU A 12 20.02 -23.99 6.57
N SER A 13 18.89 -23.28 6.59
CA SER A 13 17.67 -23.71 5.90
C SER A 13 17.55 -23.04 4.53
N GLY A 14 17.66 -23.81 3.46
CA GLY A 14 17.77 -23.31 2.10
C GLY A 14 19.23 -23.21 1.64
N THR A 15 20.18 -23.22 2.58
CA THR A 15 21.62 -23.16 2.33
C THR A 15 22.32 -24.52 2.49
N LEU A 16 22.17 -25.19 3.63
CA LEU A 16 22.76 -26.51 3.87
C LEU A 16 21.74 -27.63 3.73
N HIS A 17 20.48 -27.41 4.10
CA HIS A 17 19.42 -28.40 4.00
C HIS A 17 18.10 -27.77 3.56
N VAL A 18 17.23 -28.57 2.96
CA VAL A 18 15.82 -28.24 2.73
C VAL A 18 14.99 -29.28 3.46
N GLU A 19 14.17 -28.83 4.41
CA GLU A 19 13.44 -29.72 5.32
C GLU A 19 14.40 -30.70 6.02
N ASP A 20 14.20 -32.01 5.84
CA ASP A 20 15.00 -33.09 6.45
C ASP A 20 16.01 -33.72 5.46
N GLN A 21 16.40 -33.01 4.41
CA GLN A 21 17.39 -33.47 3.43
C GLN A 21 18.52 -32.45 3.25
N PRO A 22 19.80 -32.87 3.27
CA PRO A 22 20.91 -32.02 2.87
C PRO A 22 20.77 -31.56 1.41
N THR A 23 21.25 -30.36 1.13
CA THR A 23 21.41 -29.89 -0.26
C THR A 23 22.61 -30.56 -0.92
N ASP A 24 22.56 -30.69 -2.24
CA ASP A 24 23.57 -31.43 -3.02
C ASP A 24 24.99 -30.90 -2.77
N GLY A 25 25.89 -31.79 -2.31
CA GLY A 25 27.29 -31.47 -2.05
C GLY A 25 27.57 -30.65 -0.79
N ALA A 26 26.56 -30.37 0.04
CA ALA A 26 26.72 -29.52 1.23
C ALA A 26 27.61 -30.14 2.31
N VAL A 27 27.51 -31.46 2.50
CA VAL A 27 28.31 -32.18 3.50
C VAL A 27 29.79 -32.16 3.11
N GLU A 28 30.10 -32.49 1.85
CA GLU A 28 31.46 -32.49 1.31
C GLU A 28 32.06 -31.08 1.26
N ALA A 29 31.25 -30.07 0.93
CA ALA A 29 31.69 -28.66 0.93
C ALA A 29 32.06 -28.18 2.35
N LEU A 30 31.27 -28.57 3.35
CA LEU A 30 31.53 -28.24 4.74
C LEU A 30 32.81 -28.90 5.26
N GLU A 31 33.04 -30.18 4.94
CA GLU A 31 34.28 -30.88 5.29
C GLU A 31 35.51 -30.21 4.66
N ARG A 32 35.42 -29.81 3.39
CA ARG A 32 36.48 -29.05 2.72
C ARG A 32 36.74 -27.71 3.40
N LEU A 33 35.69 -26.99 3.82
CA LEU A 33 35.83 -25.70 4.50
C LEU A 33 36.50 -25.85 5.86
N ARG A 34 36.16 -26.90 6.63
CA ARG A 34 36.84 -27.24 7.89
C ARG A 34 38.34 -27.51 7.68
N GLY A 35 38.71 -28.18 6.58
CA GLY A 35 40.10 -28.45 6.22
C GLY A 35 40.96 -27.22 5.93
N LEU A 36 40.35 -26.04 5.73
CA LEU A 36 41.05 -24.77 5.46
C LEU A 36 41.40 -23.96 6.72
N GLY A 37 41.06 -24.45 7.92
CA GLY A 37 41.33 -23.76 9.19
C GLY A 37 40.46 -22.52 9.44
N VAL A 38 39.33 -22.40 8.73
CA VAL A 38 38.32 -21.33 8.93
C VAL A 38 37.40 -21.73 10.09
N SER A 39 37.14 -20.81 11.02
CA SER A 39 36.16 -21.03 12.09
C SER A 39 34.74 -21.02 11.53
N ILE A 40 33.93 -22.04 11.82
CA ILE A 40 32.58 -22.17 11.29
C ILE A 40 31.54 -21.87 12.38
N LYS A 41 30.53 -21.09 12.02
CA LYS A 41 29.35 -20.84 12.86
C LYS A 41 28.09 -21.02 12.01
N PHE A 42 27.24 -21.97 12.38
CA PHE A 42 25.94 -22.17 11.74
C PHE A 42 24.96 -21.18 12.32
N VAL A 43 24.40 -20.31 11.48
CA VAL A 43 23.44 -19.29 11.87
C VAL A 43 22.05 -19.62 11.35
N THR A 44 21.00 -19.31 12.10
CA THR A 44 19.63 -19.57 11.63
C THR A 44 18.63 -18.63 12.25
N ASN A 45 17.57 -18.30 11.49
CA ASN A 45 16.44 -17.52 11.98
C ASN A 45 15.32 -18.40 12.57
N THR A 46 15.60 -19.67 12.90
CA THR A 46 14.59 -20.52 13.58
C THR A 46 14.23 -19.93 14.94
N THR A 47 12.93 -19.91 15.23
CA THR A 47 12.39 -19.37 16.49
C THR A 47 11.46 -20.35 17.21
N LYS A 48 11.44 -21.61 16.76
CA LYS A 48 10.51 -22.64 17.24
C LYS A 48 11.17 -23.80 17.96
N GLU A 49 12.38 -24.16 17.54
CA GLU A 49 13.11 -25.31 18.08
C GLU A 49 14.34 -24.83 18.85
N SER A 50 14.63 -25.47 19.98
CA SER A 50 15.84 -25.17 20.76
C SER A 50 17.11 -25.56 20.00
N VAL A 51 18.25 -25.02 20.42
CA VAL A 51 19.57 -25.42 19.88
C VAL A 51 19.78 -26.93 20.00
N SER A 52 19.32 -27.56 21.10
CA SER A 52 19.43 -29.01 21.30
C SER A 52 18.62 -29.83 20.30
N SER A 53 17.38 -29.40 20.01
CA SER A 53 16.49 -30.05 19.04
C SER A 53 17.04 -29.91 17.62
N LEU A 54 17.49 -28.70 17.27
CA LEU A 54 18.09 -28.41 15.97
C LEU A 54 19.37 -29.23 15.74
N TYR A 55 20.24 -29.30 16.76
CA TYR A 55 21.44 -30.12 16.72
C TYR A 55 21.13 -31.59 16.42
N ALA A 56 20.20 -32.19 17.18
CA ALA A 56 19.80 -33.58 16.98
C ALA A 56 19.25 -33.82 15.55
N ARG A 57 18.52 -32.85 14.99
CA ARG A 57 17.99 -32.90 13.63
C ARG A 57 19.10 -32.84 12.58
N LEU A 58 20.05 -31.91 12.72
CA LEU A 58 21.17 -31.76 11.78
C LEU A 58 22.09 -32.99 11.77
N VAL A 59 22.36 -33.58 12.94
CA VAL A 59 23.13 -34.83 13.04
C VAL A 59 22.39 -35.98 12.36
N LYS A 60 21.06 -36.08 12.55
CA LYS A 60 20.24 -37.13 11.94
C LYS A 60 20.24 -37.08 10.41
N ILE A 61 20.32 -35.89 9.82
CA ILE A 61 20.36 -35.72 8.35
C ILE A 61 21.79 -35.79 7.77
N GLY A 62 22.80 -36.08 8.61
CA GLY A 62 24.16 -36.43 8.16
C GLY A 62 25.24 -35.36 8.35
N PHE A 63 24.96 -34.25 9.04
CA PHE A 63 25.98 -33.23 9.32
C PHE A 63 26.82 -33.57 10.56
N HIS A 64 28.15 -33.40 10.44
CA HIS A 64 29.09 -33.46 11.55
C HIS A 64 29.41 -32.04 12.06
N LEU A 65 28.83 -31.67 13.20
CA LEU A 65 29.06 -30.39 13.87
C LEU A 65 29.02 -30.54 15.39
N ASP A 66 29.49 -29.52 16.10
CA ASP A 66 29.34 -29.38 17.53
C ASP A 66 28.15 -28.46 17.85
N GLN A 67 27.44 -28.73 18.96
CA GLN A 67 26.29 -27.93 19.37
C GLN A 67 26.64 -26.44 19.58
N ASN A 68 27.87 -26.13 20.00
CA ASN A 68 28.37 -24.76 20.22
C ASN A 68 28.60 -23.97 18.92
N GLU A 69 28.62 -24.67 17.77
CA GLU A 69 28.73 -24.05 16.45
C GLU A 69 27.38 -23.54 15.95
N ILE A 70 26.27 -23.92 16.58
CA ILE A 70 24.93 -23.42 16.24
C ILE A 70 24.69 -22.09 16.96
N TYR A 71 24.23 -21.10 16.21
CA TYR A 71 23.86 -19.79 16.70
C TYR A 71 22.52 -19.34 16.11
N SER A 72 21.43 -19.53 16.86
CA SER A 72 20.08 -19.20 16.40
C SER A 72 19.62 -17.82 16.86
N SER A 73 18.54 -17.31 16.27
CA SER A 73 17.87 -16.10 16.78
C SER A 73 17.40 -16.26 18.23
N LEU A 74 17.09 -17.49 18.67
CA LEU A 74 16.83 -17.79 20.09
C LEU A 74 18.08 -17.57 20.95
N THR A 75 19.25 -18.07 20.52
CA THR A 75 20.52 -17.85 21.23
C THR A 75 20.86 -16.37 21.36
N ALA A 76 20.70 -15.60 20.28
CA ALA A 76 20.93 -14.16 20.28
C ALA A 76 19.97 -13.44 21.24
N ALA A 77 18.68 -13.79 21.21
CA ALA A 77 17.68 -13.19 22.10
C ALA A 77 17.89 -13.58 23.56
N SER A 78 18.27 -14.82 23.85
CA SER A 78 18.61 -15.28 25.20
C SER A 78 19.82 -14.52 25.77
N ARG A 79 20.88 -14.32 24.97
CA ARG A 79 22.02 -13.47 25.36
C ARG A 79 21.61 -12.01 25.59
N PHE A 80 20.71 -11.47 24.76
CA PHE A 80 20.20 -10.11 24.94
C PHE A 80 19.45 -9.98 26.28
N VAL A 81 18.59 -10.95 26.62
CA VAL A 81 17.87 -11.02 27.90
C VAL A 81 18.84 -11.06 29.07
N GLN A 82 19.84 -11.95 29.03
CA GLN A 82 20.85 -12.09 30.09
C GLN A 82 21.71 -10.84 30.26
N SER A 83 22.24 -10.29 29.16
CA SER A 83 23.14 -9.13 29.18
C SER A 83 22.46 -7.86 29.70
N ASN A 84 21.14 -7.79 29.56
CA ASN A 84 20.33 -6.67 30.04
C ASN A 84 19.62 -6.97 31.39
N ALA A 85 19.89 -8.13 32.00
CA ALA A 85 19.27 -8.58 33.26
C ALA A 85 17.73 -8.50 33.27
N LEU A 86 17.11 -8.82 32.14
CA LEU A 86 15.67 -8.76 31.93
C LEU A 86 14.97 -9.97 32.57
N ASN A 87 13.77 -9.76 33.10
CA ASN A 87 12.84 -10.80 33.55
C ASN A 87 11.58 -10.78 32.68
N PRO A 88 11.60 -11.46 31.52
CA PRO A 88 10.54 -11.34 30.53
C PRO A 88 9.39 -12.32 30.72
N TYR A 89 8.19 -11.89 30.32
CA TYR A 89 7.12 -12.81 29.96
C TYR A 89 7.38 -13.39 28.57
N TYR A 90 7.54 -14.71 28.49
CA TYR A 90 7.89 -15.41 27.26
C TYR A 90 6.64 -15.85 26.49
N ILE A 91 6.52 -15.36 25.24
CA ILE A 91 5.61 -15.91 24.23
C ILE A 91 6.46 -16.73 23.25
N LEU A 92 6.76 -17.95 23.67
CA LEU A 92 7.60 -18.92 22.96
C LEU A 92 6.95 -20.30 22.97
N THR A 93 7.35 -21.16 22.04
CA THR A 93 7.03 -22.58 22.11
C THR A 93 7.73 -23.19 23.33
N ASP A 94 7.21 -24.29 23.86
CA ASP A 94 7.82 -24.95 25.03
C ASP A 94 9.26 -25.40 24.74
N ASP A 95 9.54 -25.79 23.50
CA ASP A 95 10.90 -26.14 23.08
C ASP A 95 11.82 -24.91 23.04
N ALA A 96 11.42 -23.84 22.36
CA ALA A 96 12.22 -22.62 22.25
C ALA A 96 12.50 -21.97 23.63
N ARG A 97 11.56 -22.11 24.59
CA ARG A 97 11.73 -21.62 25.96
C ARG A 97 12.91 -22.26 26.71
N ARG A 98 13.36 -23.46 26.31
CA ARG A 98 14.49 -24.17 26.94
C ARG A 98 15.84 -23.46 26.75
N ASP A 99 15.97 -22.62 25.72
CA ASP A 99 17.21 -21.86 25.45
C ASP A 99 17.29 -20.54 26.25
N PHE A 100 16.24 -20.18 26.97
CA PHE A 100 16.15 -18.93 27.73
C PHE A 100 16.35 -19.15 29.24
N PRO A 101 16.90 -18.15 29.96
CA PRO A 101 17.04 -18.23 31.40
C PRO A 101 15.68 -18.36 32.09
N GLU A 102 15.68 -19.04 33.23
CA GLU A 102 14.49 -19.13 34.08
C GLU A 102 14.05 -17.76 34.59
N ASN A 103 12.74 -17.62 34.80
CA ASN A 103 12.17 -16.40 35.34
C ASN A 103 12.54 -16.24 36.82
N ASP A 104 12.88 -15.01 37.21
CA ASP A 104 13.11 -14.68 38.61
C ASP A 104 11.76 -14.44 39.28
N ASN A 105 11.29 -15.44 40.03
CA ASN A 105 10.00 -15.39 40.74
C ASN A 105 9.96 -14.33 41.86
N ALA A 106 11.10 -13.74 42.24
CA ALA A 106 11.15 -12.64 43.21
C ALA A 106 10.93 -11.26 42.57
N ARG A 107 10.82 -11.19 41.24
CA ARG A 107 10.63 -9.94 40.48
C ARG A 107 9.41 -10.02 39.59
N ASP A 108 8.72 -8.88 39.45
CA ASP A 108 7.71 -8.73 38.41
C ASP A 108 8.35 -8.83 37.02
N TYR A 109 7.52 -9.13 36.01
CA TYR A 109 7.96 -9.08 34.63
C TYR A 109 8.26 -7.64 34.21
N ASP A 110 9.45 -7.42 33.66
CA ASP A 110 9.91 -6.11 33.18
C ASP A 110 10.05 -6.06 31.65
N SER A 111 9.68 -7.14 30.97
CA SER A 111 9.84 -7.27 29.54
C SER A 111 8.92 -8.35 28.97
N VAL A 112 8.77 -8.36 27.64
CA VAL A 112 8.06 -9.40 26.91
C VAL A 112 8.96 -9.86 25.77
N VAL A 113 9.17 -11.17 25.65
CA VAL A 113 9.91 -11.77 24.54
C VAL A 113 8.94 -12.52 23.64
N VAL A 114 8.90 -12.17 22.36
CA VAL A 114 7.97 -12.76 21.38
C VAL A 114 8.75 -13.48 20.27
N GLY A 115 8.56 -14.80 20.20
CA GLY A 115 8.95 -15.64 19.07
C GLY A 115 7.72 -16.21 18.36
N LEU A 116 7.92 -17.03 17.34
CA LEU A 116 6.82 -17.69 16.64
C LEU A 116 6.25 -18.85 17.47
N ALA A 117 5.18 -18.59 18.22
CA ALA A 117 4.48 -19.57 19.06
C ALA A 117 2.97 -19.56 18.79
N PRO A 118 2.49 -20.20 17.69
CA PRO A 118 1.08 -20.19 17.30
C PRO A 118 0.10 -20.56 18.43
N GLU A 119 0.46 -21.55 19.24
CA GLU A 119 -0.32 -22.02 20.40
C GLU A 119 -0.40 -21.00 21.55
N ARG A 120 0.51 -20.02 21.58
CA ARG A 120 0.53 -18.91 22.54
C ARG A 120 -0.03 -17.61 21.96
N PHE A 121 -0.45 -17.57 20.69
CA PHE A 121 -1.06 -16.37 20.09
C PHE A 121 -2.58 -16.31 20.30
N SER A 122 -2.99 -16.44 21.56
CA SER A 122 -4.39 -16.26 21.97
C SER A 122 -4.59 -14.88 22.58
N TYR A 123 -5.85 -14.45 22.65
CA TYR A 123 -6.23 -13.19 23.29
C TYR A 123 -5.79 -13.12 24.76
N GLU A 124 -5.69 -14.27 25.44
CA GLU A 124 -5.28 -14.36 26.83
C GLU A 124 -3.79 -14.03 27.01
N TYR A 125 -2.90 -14.74 26.33
CA TYR A 125 -1.45 -14.52 26.39
C TYR A 125 -1.07 -13.10 25.93
N LEU A 126 -1.72 -12.60 24.87
CA LEU A 126 -1.46 -11.25 24.36
C LEU A 126 -1.94 -10.15 25.32
N ASN A 127 -3.04 -10.37 26.04
CA ASN A 127 -3.47 -9.42 27.07
C ASN A 127 -2.49 -9.38 28.24
N GLU A 128 -1.90 -10.51 28.60
CA GLU A 128 -0.91 -10.54 29.67
C GLU A 128 0.34 -9.77 29.28
N ALA A 129 0.88 -10.02 28.09
CA ALA A 129 1.95 -9.22 27.51
C ALA A 129 1.60 -7.73 27.41
N PHE A 130 0.38 -7.39 26.97
CA PHE A 130 -0.09 -6.02 26.91
C PHE A 130 -0.10 -5.35 28.30
N ARG A 131 -0.61 -6.02 29.34
CA ARG A 131 -0.67 -5.48 30.71
C ARG A 131 0.72 -5.20 31.25
N ILE A 132 1.67 -6.12 31.05
CA ILE A 132 3.06 -5.93 31.46
C ILE A 132 3.63 -4.68 30.79
N LEU A 133 3.53 -4.58 29.46
CA LEU A 133 4.08 -3.45 28.71
C LEU A 133 3.38 -2.11 29.05
N HIS A 134 2.06 -2.12 29.25
CA HIS A 134 1.27 -0.93 29.52
C HIS A 134 1.47 -0.40 30.95
N ASN A 135 1.45 -1.30 31.95
CA ASN A 135 1.52 -0.91 33.36
C ASN A 135 2.91 -0.39 33.76
N SER A 136 3.96 -0.78 33.03
CA SER A 136 5.33 -0.33 33.29
C SER A 136 5.62 1.11 32.84
N LYS A 137 4.62 1.88 32.34
CA LYS A 137 4.78 3.29 31.91
C LYS A 137 5.98 3.52 30.98
N GLY A 138 6.23 2.56 30.07
CA GLY A 138 7.35 2.62 29.11
C GLY A 138 8.70 2.13 29.64
N ALA A 139 8.79 1.67 30.89
CA ALA A 139 10.00 1.04 31.42
C ALA A 139 10.19 -0.40 30.93
N ALA A 140 9.10 -1.10 30.59
CA ALA A 140 9.17 -2.46 30.11
C ALA A 140 9.62 -2.55 28.65
N ARG A 141 10.40 -3.59 28.34
CA ARG A 141 10.95 -3.79 26.99
C ARG A 141 10.16 -4.84 26.22
N LEU A 142 9.85 -4.55 24.95
CA LEU A 142 9.34 -5.54 24.00
C LEU A 142 10.49 -6.06 23.14
N VAL A 143 10.79 -7.34 23.23
CA VAL A 143 11.86 -8.01 22.48
C VAL A 143 11.20 -8.94 21.46
N ALA A 144 11.43 -8.68 20.18
CA ALA A 144 10.96 -9.52 19.09
C ALA A 144 12.14 -10.37 18.60
N ILE A 145 12.01 -11.69 18.65
CA ILE A 145 13.06 -12.59 18.14
C ILE A 145 13.16 -12.44 16.61
N HIS A 146 12.03 -12.30 15.94
CA HIS A 146 11.94 -11.85 14.55
C HIS A 146 10.58 -11.17 14.31
N GLU A 147 10.48 -10.32 13.29
CA GLU A 147 9.23 -9.63 12.91
C GLU A 147 8.68 -10.14 11.56
N GLY A 148 8.90 -11.43 11.28
CA GLY A 148 8.44 -12.06 10.04
C GLY A 148 6.93 -11.87 9.84
N LYS A 149 6.54 -11.43 8.63
CA LYS A 149 5.12 -11.20 8.29
C LYS A 149 4.33 -12.51 8.20
N PHE A 150 4.96 -13.53 7.66
CA PHE A 150 4.37 -14.85 7.45
C PHE A 150 5.47 -15.92 7.38
N TYR A 151 5.08 -17.18 7.54
CA TYR A 151 5.93 -18.35 7.32
C TYR A 151 5.16 -19.42 6.56
N LYS A 152 5.86 -20.32 5.86
CA LYS A 152 5.22 -21.39 5.08
C LYS A 152 5.03 -22.63 5.96
N THR A 153 3.89 -23.30 5.79
CA THR A 153 3.53 -24.58 6.39
C THR A 153 3.04 -25.54 5.32
N ASN A 154 2.86 -26.82 5.68
CA ASN A 154 2.30 -27.84 4.80
C ASN A 154 0.86 -27.54 4.35
N GLN A 155 0.14 -26.66 5.07
CA GLN A 155 -1.23 -26.23 4.76
C GLN A 155 -1.27 -24.88 4.02
N GLY A 156 -0.12 -24.32 3.66
CA GLY A 156 0.02 -23.01 3.04
C GLY A 156 0.68 -21.97 3.95
N ILE A 157 0.44 -20.69 3.68
CA ILE A 157 1.08 -19.58 4.39
C ILE A 157 0.36 -19.33 5.72
N SER A 158 1.13 -19.13 6.79
CA SER A 158 0.64 -18.84 8.15
C SER A 158 1.20 -17.53 8.68
N LEU A 159 0.49 -16.88 9.61
CA LEU A 159 0.89 -15.61 10.21
C LEU A 159 2.20 -15.76 11.01
N GLY A 160 3.16 -14.88 10.73
CA GLY A 160 4.37 -14.77 11.54
C GLY A 160 4.14 -13.99 12.84
N PRO A 161 5.11 -13.94 13.77
CA PRO A 161 4.95 -13.18 15.01
C PRO A 161 4.84 -11.66 14.78
N GLY A 162 5.24 -11.16 13.62
CA GLY A 162 5.31 -9.72 13.33
C GLY A 162 3.98 -9.00 13.55
N CYS A 163 2.84 -9.60 13.18
CA CYS A 163 1.54 -8.97 13.40
C CYS A 163 1.19 -8.82 14.89
N PHE A 164 1.59 -9.80 15.72
CA PHE A 164 1.37 -9.76 17.17
C PHE A 164 2.31 -8.77 17.85
N VAL A 165 3.57 -8.71 17.42
CA VAL A 165 4.55 -7.70 17.87
C VAL A 165 4.03 -6.30 17.54
N LYS A 166 3.63 -6.04 16.29
CA LYS A 166 3.08 -4.74 15.88
C LYS A 166 1.78 -4.38 16.60
N GLY A 167 0.93 -5.37 16.90
CA GLY A 167 -0.27 -5.17 17.71
C GLY A 167 0.06 -4.71 19.14
N LEU A 168 1.07 -5.32 19.77
CA LEU A 168 1.56 -4.91 21.08
C LEU A 168 2.21 -3.52 21.04
N GLU A 169 3.05 -3.23 20.04
CA GLU A 169 3.64 -1.89 19.84
C GLU A 169 2.56 -0.82 19.70
N TYR A 170 1.57 -1.07 18.85
CA TYR A 170 0.48 -0.13 18.58
C TYR A 170 -0.35 0.13 19.83
N SER A 171 -0.67 -0.92 20.59
CA SER A 171 -1.55 -0.82 21.76
C SER A 171 -0.87 -0.17 22.97
N THR A 172 0.45 -0.30 23.08
CA THR A 172 1.22 0.14 24.26
C THR A 172 2.06 1.38 24.02
N GLY A 173 2.37 1.70 22.75
CA GLY A 173 3.34 2.72 22.37
C GLY A 173 4.81 2.30 22.57
N VAL A 174 5.07 1.11 23.13
CA VAL A 174 6.41 0.57 23.36
C VAL A 174 6.96 0.00 22.06
N LYS A 175 8.12 0.47 21.61
CA LYS A 175 8.78 -0.06 20.41
C LYS A 175 9.49 -1.39 20.70
N SER A 176 9.37 -2.32 19.75
CA SER A 176 10.06 -3.60 19.80
C SER A 176 11.53 -3.45 19.45
N VAL A 177 12.37 -4.28 20.06
CA VAL A 177 13.75 -4.50 19.64
C VAL A 177 13.80 -5.84 18.91
N CYS A 178 14.03 -5.80 17.60
CA CYS A 178 14.16 -7.01 16.77
C CYS A 178 15.58 -7.57 16.88
N ILE A 179 15.73 -8.85 17.19
CA ILE A 179 17.03 -9.48 17.49
C ILE A 179 17.59 -10.31 16.34
N GLY A 180 16.77 -11.10 15.64
CA GLY A 180 17.22 -12.04 14.60
C GLY A 180 17.76 -11.38 13.33
N LYS A 181 18.25 -12.19 12.39
CA LYS A 181 18.64 -11.76 11.04
C LYS A 181 17.50 -10.96 10.37
N PRO A 182 17.78 -9.85 9.65
CA PRO A 182 19.08 -9.29 9.27
C PRO A 182 19.70 -8.29 10.28
N ASN A 183 19.30 -8.27 11.55
CA ASN A 183 19.74 -7.23 12.47
C ASN A 183 21.27 -7.27 12.72
N GLU A 184 21.91 -6.09 12.76
CA GLU A 184 23.33 -5.94 13.09
C GLU A 184 23.73 -6.65 14.40
N TYR A 185 22.88 -6.59 15.42
CA TYR A 185 23.10 -7.26 16.70
C TYR A 185 23.29 -8.76 16.53
N PHE A 186 22.50 -9.41 15.65
CA PHE A 186 22.61 -10.84 15.39
C PHE A 186 24.00 -11.20 14.86
N PHE A 187 24.43 -10.54 13.78
CA PHE A 187 25.69 -10.87 13.14
C PHE A 187 26.89 -10.59 14.04
N ARG A 188 26.88 -9.45 14.76
CA ARG A 188 27.94 -9.12 15.71
C ARG A 188 28.03 -10.11 16.87
N SER A 189 26.88 -10.60 17.36
CA SER A 189 26.84 -11.56 18.47
C SER A 189 27.14 -13.00 18.07
N ALA A 190 26.96 -13.32 16.77
CA ALA A 190 27.32 -14.61 16.18
C ALA A 190 28.82 -14.74 15.84
N MET A 191 29.50 -13.61 15.60
CA MET A 191 30.93 -13.60 15.28
C MET A 191 31.79 -14.19 16.39
N PRO A 192 32.88 -14.91 16.04
CA PRO A 192 33.92 -15.25 17.01
C PRO A 192 34.56 -13.99 17.62
N ASP A 193 34.86 -14.05 18.91
CA ASP A 193 35.47 -12.92 19.64
C ASP A 193 36.83 -12.52 19.02
N GLY A 194 37.06 -11.21 18.93
CA GLY A 194 38.33 -10.65 18.45
C GLY A 194 38.52 -10.58 16.94
N LEU A 195 37.59 -11.11 16.13
CA LEU A 195 37.60 -10.95 14.68
C LEU A 195 36.89 -9.67 14.23
N LYS A 196 37.37 -9.08 13.14
CA LYS A 196 36.68 -7.96 12.47
C LYS A 196 35.70 -8.47 11.41
N PRO A 197 34.62 -7.74 11.11
CA PRO A 197 33.64 -8.17 10.12
C PRO A 197 34.24 -8.50 8.75
N GLU A 198 35.29 -7.79 8.31
CA GLU A 198 35.92 -7.99 7.01
C GLU A 198 36.70 -9.32 6.92
N GLU A 199 37.04 -9.91 8.07
CA GLU A 199 37.68 -11.22 8.21
C GLU A 199 36.64 -12.36 8.23
N CYS A 200 35.35 -12.03 8.24
CA CYS A 200 34.24 -12.96 8.26
C CYS A 200 33.50 -12.99 6.91
N VAL A 201 32.92 -14.16 6.60
CA VAL A 201 32.01 -14.33 5.47
C VAL A 201 30.66 -14.82 5.97
N MET A 202 29.59 -14.42 5.28
CA MET A 202 28.25 -14.96 5.45
C MET A 202 27.87 -15.75 4.20
N ILE A 203 27.48 -17.01 4.36
CA ILE A 203 27.00 -17.89 3.30
C ILE A 203 25.52 -18.14 3.56
N GLY A 204 24.64 -17.78 2.62
CA GLY A 204 23.20 -17.91 2.81
C GLY A 204 22.43 -17.95 1.50
N ASP A 205 21.15 -18.32 1.55
CA ASP A 205 20.23 -18.38 0.40
C ASP A 205 19.29 -17.17 0.34
N ASP A 206 19.21 -16.36 1.40
CA ASP A 206 18.42 -15.13 1.42
C ASP A 206 19.31 -13.90 1.14
N PRO A 207 19.10 -13.19 0.02
CA PRO A 207 19.85 -11.97 -0.27
C PRO A 207 19.71 -10.89 0.80
N ASN A 208 18.51 -10.74 1.39
CA ASN A 208 18.20 -9.67 2.34
C ASN A 208 18.55 -10.06 3.76
N ASP A 209 18.05 -11.21 4.21
CA ASP A 209 18.21 -11.64 5.61
C ASP A 209 19.65 -12.06 5.91
N ASP A 210 20.36 -12.68 4.94
CA ASP A 210 21.71 -13.19 5.13
C ASP A 210 22.77 -12.24 4.56
N CYS A 211 22.79 -12.08 3.24
CA CYS A 211 23.90 -11.41 2.56
C CYS A 211 23.93 -9.92 2.82
N PHE A 212 22.86 -9.18 2.53
CA PHE A 212 22.81 -7.73 2.75
C PHE A 212 22.89 -7.37 4.24
N GLY A 213 22.25 -8.14 5.12
CA GLY A 213 22.37 -7.97 6.57
C GLY A 213 23.82 -8.08 7.07
N ALA A 214 24.55 -9.12 6.63
CA ALA A 214 25.96 -9.29 6.99
C ALA A 214 26.88 -8.25 6.33
N MET A 215 26.61 -7.88 5.07
CA MET A 215 27.38 -6.87 4.34
C MET A 215 27.25 -5.48 4.97
N ALA A 216 26.10 -5.16 5.56
CA ALA A 216 25.87 -3.89 6.26
C ALA A 216 26.85 -3.66 7.42
N ILE A 217 27.37 -4.73 8.04
CA ILE A 217 28.36 -4.63 9.12
C ILE A 217 29.81 -4.83 8.66
N GLY A 218 30.04 -5.03 7.35
CA GLY A 218 31.36 -5.18 6.74
C GLY A 218 31.78 -6.61 6.38
N MET A 219 30.92 -7.62 6.55
CA MET A 219 31.21 -8.99 6.11
C MET A 219 31.11 -9.14 4.59
N ARG A 220 31.74 -10.20 4.06
CA ARG A 220 31.50 -10.62 2.67
C ARG A 220 30.34 -11.60 2.61
N GLY A 221 29.32 -11.31 1.80
CA GLY A 221 28.20 -12.21 1.54
C GLY A 221 28.45 -13.13 0.35
N PHE A 222 28.14 -14.42 0.49
CA PHE A 222 28.11 -15.43 -0.57
C PHE A 222 26.69 -15.99 -0.64
N LEU A 223 26.00 -15.64 -1.71
CA LEU A 223 24.65 -16.13 -1.99
C LEU A 223 24.74 -17.49 -2.68
N VAL A 224 24.10 -18.51 -2.12
CA VAL A 224 23.96 -19.81 -2.79
C VAL A 224 22.76 -19.81 -3.73
N GLU A 225 22.81 -20.62 -4.78
CA GLU A 225 21.74 -20.71 -5.81
C GLU A 225 20.60 -21.68 -5.41
N THR A 226 20.49 -21.99 -4.11
CA THR A 226 19.46 -22.86 -3.52
C THR A 226 18.47 -22.04 -2.69
N GLY A 227 17.48 -22.69 -2.07
CA GLY A 227 16.57 -22.02 -1.13
C GLY A 227 15.74 -20.90 -1.76
N LYS A 228 15.87 -19.67 -1.24
CA LYS A 228 15.12 -18.48 -1.70
C LYS A 228 15.72 -17.80 -2.94
N PHE A 229 16.79 -18.34 -3.51
CA PHE A 229 17.38 -17.82 -4.74
C PHE A 229 16.40 -17.88 -5.92
N GLN A 230 16.29 -16.77 -6.66
CA GLN A 230 15.45 -16.66 -7.86
C GLN A 230 16.33 -16.25 -9.06
N PRO A 231 16.68 -17.17 -9.96
CA PRO A 231 17.63 -16.92 -11.06
C PRO A 231 17.23 -15.73 -11.95
N GLU A 232 15.93 -15.54 -12.14
CA GLU A 232 15.31 -14.49 -12.97
C GLU A 232 15.61 -13.07 -12.47
N LEU A 233 15.95 -12.90 -11.19
CA LEU A 233 16.32 -11.61 -10.60
C LEU A 233 17.81 -11.27 -10.79
N TYR A 234 18.63 -12.21 -11.27
CA TYR A 234 20.10 -12.12 -11.27
C TYR A 234 20.74 -12.45 -12.63
N GLU A 235 20.12 -12.03 -13.74
CA GLU A 235 20.77 -12.11 -15.05
C GLU A 235 22.11 -11.36 -15.06
N LYS A 236 23.17 -12.03 -15.54
CA LYS A 236 24.59 -11.62 -15.44
C LYS A 236 24.92 -10.25 -16.04
N ASP A 237 24.05 -9.69 -16.86
CA ASP A 237 24.21 -8.36 -17.45
C ASP A 237 23.67 -7.21 -16.57
N ALA A 238 23.00 -7.53 -15.45
CA ALA A 238 22.36 -6.56 -14.54
C ALA A 238 23.09 -6.33 -13.20
N LEU A 239 24.24 -6.99 -12.94
CA LEU A 239 25.01 -6.77 -11.70
C LEU A 239 26.03 -5.62 -11.82
N PRO A 240 26.19 -4.78 -10.78
CA PRO A 240 27.06 -3.61 -10.82
C PRO A 240 28.53 -4.03 -10.82
N LYS A 241 29.26 -3.65 -11.86
CA LYS A 241 30.74 -3.61 -11.81
C LYS A 241 31.15 -2.65 -10.68
N SER A 242 31.65 -3.19 -9.57
CA SER A 242 32.45 -2.44 -8.61
C SER A 242 33.81 -2.16 -9.26
N GLY A 243 33.88 -1.02 -9.94
CA GLY A 243 35.11 -0.52 -10.52
C GLY A 243 34.99 1.00 -10.60
N LYS A 244 35.98 1.69 -10.03
CA LYS A 244 36.22 3.10 -10.35
C LYS A 244 36.34 3.19 -11.87
N GLY A 245 35.42 3.89 -12.52
CA GLY A 245 35.57 4.26 -13.92
C GLY A 245 36.69 5.28 -14.04
N GLU A 246 37.39 5.27 -15.17
CA GLU A 246 38.57 6.10 -15.46
C GLU A 246 38.28 7.62 -15.53
N ASP A 247 37.02 8.06 -15.36
CA ASP A 247 36.61 9.46 -15.61
C ASP A 247 36.17 10.26 -14.37
N GLY A 248 36.37 9.77 -13.15
CA GLY A 248 36.23 10.60 -11.94
C GLY A 248 34.82 11.07 -11.57
N GLU A 249 33.75 10.55 -12.17
CA GLU A 249 32.38 10.85 -11.76
C GLU A 249 31.91 9.93 -10.61
N ASP A 250 31.42 10.54 -9.52
CA ASP A 250 30.77 9.84 -8.40
C ASP A 250 29.55 9.06 -8.88
N LYS A 251 29.70 7.73 -8.98
CA LYS A 251 28.63 6.82 -9.37
C LYS A 251 27.66 6.65 -8.20
N LEU A 252 26.43 7.14 -8.38
CA LEU A 252 25.37 7.08 -7.36
C LEU A 252 24.97 5.62 -7.08
N VAL A 253 24.64 5.34 -5.82
CA VAL A 253 24.29 4.00 -5.32
C VAL A 253 22.77 3.81 -5.36
N ILE A 254 22.30 2.81 -6.10
CA ILE A 254 20.89 2.41 -6.11
C ILE A 254 20.51 1.80 -4.74
N GLY A 255 19.35 2.17 -4.22
CA GLY A 255 18.87 1.81 -2.89
C GLY A 255 19.22 2.81 -1.79
N ALA A 256 20.21 3.70 -2.03
CA ALA A 256 20.63 4.71 -1.07
C ALA A 256 19.79 6.00 -1.17
N GLU A 257 19.80 6.78 -0.08
CA GLU A 257 19.08 8.04 0.03
C GLU A 257 19.98 9.23 -0.27
N TYR A 258 19.52 10.10 -1.16
CA TYR A 258 20.21 11.31 -1.56
C TYR A 258 19.27 12.51 -1.44
N LEU A 259 19.83 13.71 -1.36
CA LEU A 259 19.04 14.91 -1.55
C LEU A 259 18.84 15.12 -3.06
N VAL A 260 17.58 15.29 -3.47
CA VAL A 260 17.22 15.53 -4.87
C VAL A 260 16.51 16.86 -5.00
N GLN A 261 17.00 17.69 -5.92
CA GLN A 261 16.44 18.99 -6.22
C GLN A 261 15.15 18.85 -7.05
N ARG A 262 14.08 19.50 -6.62
CA ARG A 262 12.81 19.61 -7.34
C ARG A 262 12.83 20.72 -8.40
N GLN A 263 11.80 20.74 -9.24
CA GLN A 263 11.63 21.76 -10.27
C GLN A 263 11.49 23.19 -9.71
N ASP A 264 11.01 23.31 -8.46
CA ASP A 264 10.93 24.58 -7.73
C ASP A 264 12.26 24.99 -7.07
N GLY A 265 13.33 24.21 -7.29
CA GLY A 265 14.67 24.45 -6.76
C GLY A 265 14.91 23.91 -5.34
N SER A 266 13.89 23.38 -4.67
CA SER A 266 14.00 22.86 -3.29
C SER A 266 14.63 21.45 -3.24
N TRP A 267 15.44 21.17 -2.22
CA TRP A 267 16.10 19.88 -2.01
C TRP A 267 15.29 19.00 -1.05
N HIS A 268 15.06 17.74 -1.42
CA HIS A 268 14.27 16.79 -0.63
C HIS A 268 14.98 15.44 -0.54
N PRO A 269 14.90 14.73 0.61
CA PRO A 269 15.40 13.36 0.70
C PRO A 269 14.60 12.45 -0.23
N ALA A 270 15.30 11.65 -1.01
CA ALA A 270 14.72 10.66 -1.90
C ALA A 270 15.60 9.43 -2.00
N GLN A 271 14.95 8.26 -2.04
CA GLN A 271 15.61 7.00 -2.31
C GLN A 271 15.79 6.82 -3.82
N LEU A 272 17.00 6.47 -4.25
CA LEU A 272 17.25 6.05 -5.63
C LEU A 272 16.79 4.61 -5.79
N ILE A 273 15.84 4.37 -6.70
CA ILE A 273 15.25 3.05 -6.91
C ILE A 273 15.91 2.34 -8.11
N GLN A 274 16.18 3.07 -9.19
CA GLN A 274 16.75 2.49 -10.42
C GLN A 274 17.51 3.55 -11.22
N SER A 275 18.42 3.12 -12.10
CA SER A 275 19.05 3.98 -13.12
C SER A 275 18.78 3.46 -14.53
N ARG A 276 18.71 4.36 -15.50
CA ARG A 276 18.64 4.04 -16.94
C ARG A 276 19.52 4.99 -17.75
N GLN A 277 19.89 4.58 -18.96
CA GLN A 277 20.39 5.52 -19.97
C GLN A 277 19.22 6.38 -20.47
N ASN A 278 19.45 7.68 -20.60
CA ASN A 278 18.44 8.60 -21.11
C ASN A 278 18.05 8.17 -22.54
N PRO A 279 16.75 7.90 -22.81
CA PRO A 279 16.31 7.44 -24.12
C PRO A 279 16.58 8.43 -25.26
N CYS A 280 16.74 9.72 -24.95
CA CYS A 280 17.00 10.80 -25.91
C CYS A 280 18.50 11.14 -26.06
N ASP A 281 19.31 10.88 -25.03
CA ASP A 281 20.76 11.07 -25.04
C ASP A 281 21.45 9.91 -24.31
N PRO A 282 21.89 8.87 -25.03
CA PRO A 282 22.48 7.67 -24.41
C PRO A 282 23.72 7.94 -23.55
N LYS A 283 24.34 9.12 -23.65
CA LYS A 283 25.50 9.52 -22.84
C LYS A 283 25.11 10.00 -21.44
N GLN A 284 23.84 10.31 -21.19
CA GLN A 284 23.35 10.79 -19.90
C GLN A 284 22.62 9.68 -19.14
N LEU A 285 22.88 9.58 -17.84
CA LEU A 285 22.14 8.70 -16.94
C LEU A 285 21.00 9.44 -16.25
N GLU A 286 19.85 8.77 -16.15
CA GLU A 286 18.71 9.18 -15.35
C GLU A 286 18.48 8.18 -14.22
N TYR A 287 17.97 8.68 -13.10
CA TYR A 287 17.70 7.90 -11.89
C TYR A 287 16.23 8.04 -11.51
N TYR A 288 15.57 6.92 -11.30
CA TYR A 288 14.21 6.87 -10.78
C TYR A 288 14.24 7.02 -9.27
N ILE A 289 13.51 8.01 -8.75
CA ILE A 289 13.57 8.38 -7.34
C ILE A 289 12.20 8.33 -6.68
N HIS A 290 12.19 7.97 -5.40
CA HIS A 290 11.03 8.09 -4.53
C HIS A 290 11.31 9.09 -3.40
N TYR A 291 10.49 10.14 -3.31
CA TYR A 291 10.62 11.10 -2.22
C TYR A 291 10.11 10.50 -0.91
N GLU A 292 10.95 10.55 0.12
CA GLU A 292 10.62 9.99 1.43
C GLU A 292 9.35 10.65 2.02
N GLY A 293 8.46 9.81 2.57
CA GLY A 293 7.22 10.27 3.21
C GLY A 293 6.16 10.85 2.27
N LEU A 294 6.35 10.73 0.95
CA LEU A 294 5.43 11.30 -0.04
C LEU A 294 4.81 10.23 -0.94
N ASN A 295 3.68 10.58 -1.55
CA ASN A 295 2.95 9.66 -2.42
C ASN A 295 3.77 9.34 -3.68
N ARG A 296 3.81 8.06 -4.07
CA ARG A 296 4.58 7.53 -5.22
C ARG A 296 4.20 8.12 -6.58
N ARG A 297 3.05 8.79 -6.70
CA ARG A 297 2.71 9.60 -7.90
C ARG A 297 3.71 10.73 -8.17
N LEU A 298 4.50 11.11 -7.17
CA LEU A 298 5.55 12.11 -7.28
C LEU A 298 6.91 11.50 -7.66
N ASP A 299 6.99 10.18 -7.75
CA ASP A 299 8.18 9.47 -8.21
C ASP A 299 8.44 9.85 -9.67
N GLN A 300 9.70 10.06 -10.01
CA GLN A 300 10.09 10.55 -11.32
C GLN A 300 11.52 10.13 -11.66
N TRP A 301 11.84 10.15 -12.96
CA TRP A 301 13.22 10.12 -13.42
C TRP A 301 13.83 11.52 -13.28
N VAL A 302 15.02 11.58 -12.72
CA VAL A 302 15.82 12.81 -12.60
C VAL A 302 17.22 12.56 -13.14
N SER A 303 17.80 13.59 -13.74
CA SER A 303 19.17 13.59 -14.23
C SER A 303 20.17 13.70 -13.07
N ARG A 304 21.43 13.31 -13.32
CA ARG A 304 22.50 13.29 -12.31
C ARG A 304 22.74 14.65 -11.63
N ASP A 305 22.57 15.75 -12.35
CA ASP A 305 22.77 17.13 -11.87
C ASP A 305 21.78 17.53 -10.76
N ARG A 306 20.62 16.87 -10.70
CA ARG A 306 19.60 17.14 -9.67
C ARG A 306 19.81 16.35 -8.38
N ILE A 307 20.86 15.52 -8.29
CA ILE A 307 21.14 14.65 -7.14
C ILE A 307 22.42 15.10 -6.45
N SER A 308 22.38 15.24 -5.12
CA SER A 308 23.56 15.57 -4.32
C SER A 308 24.64 14.50 -4.45
N SER A 309 25.92 14.89 -4.42
CA SER A 309 27.02 13.90 -4.37
C SER A 309 27.13 13.22 -3.00
N ALA A 310 26.57 13.82 -1.94
CA ALA A 310 26.53 13.24 -0.60
C ALA A 310 25.24 12.45 -0.35
N VAL A 311 25.37 11.29 0.31
CA VAL A 311 24.26 10.47 0.83
C VAL A 311 23.67 11.19 2.04
N ALA A 312 22.34 11.29 2.12
CA ALA A 312 21.62 12.09 3.13
C ALA A 312 21.82 11.63 4.60
N GLY A 313 22.59 10.56 4.84
CA GLY A 313 22.85 9.98 6.16
C GLY A 313 24.32 9.91 6.61
N GLY A 314 25.28 10.37 5.79
CA GLY A 314 26.70 10.39 6.15
C GLY A 314 27.13 11.78 6.63
N ASP A 315 27.60 11.90 7.88
CA ASP A 315 28.04 13.13 8.56
C ASP A 315 26.94 14.14 8.97
N LYS A 316 26.38 13.93 10.18
CA LYS A 316 25.57 14.93 10.92
C LYS A 316 26.40 16.12 11.44
N LYS A 317 27.26 16.72 10.62
CA LYS A 317 27.98 17.97 10.96
C LYS A 317 27.98 19.05 9.86
N ALA A 318 27.30 18.87 8.74
CA ALA A 318 27.17 19.91 7.71
C ALA A 318 25.75 19.98 7.12
N ALA A 319 24.77 20.38 7.92
CA ALA A 319 23.44 20.76 7.42
C ALA A 319 22.79 21.80 8.34
N GLY A 320 23.46 22.94 8.52
CA GLY A 320 22.79 24.17 8.89
C GLY A 320 22.34 24.86 7.61
N LEU A 321 21.20 24.45 7.05
CA LEU A 321 20.35 25.18 6.09
C LEU A 321 19.18 24.25 5.69
N CYS A 322 17.95 24.75 5.84
CA CYS A 322 16.64 24.14 5.54
C CYS A 322 16.05 23.17 6.59
N ALA A 323 15.32 23.75 7.55
CA ALA A 323 14.25 23.07 8.28
C ALA A 323 13.04 22.83 7.34
N PRO A 324 12.30 21.72 7.49
CA PRO A 324 11.09 21.48 6.72
C PRO A 324 9.98 22.43 7.20
N ILE A 325 9.51 23.30 6.30
CA ILE A 325 8.22 23.97 6.46
C ILE A 325 7.15 22.89 6.31
N ALA A 326 6.60 22.43 7.44
CA ALA A 326 5.30 21.80 7.46
C ALA A 326 4.27 22.85 7.02
N GLN A 327 3.91 22.84 5.73
CA GLN A 327 2.75 23.58 5.25
C GLN A 327 1.50 22.77 5.55
N ASP A 328 0.88 23.09 6.68
CA ASP A 328 -0.53 22.86 6.94
C ASP A 328 -1.35 23.52 5.82
N TYR A 329 -1.91 22.70 4.93
CA TYR A 329 -3.00 23.12 4.05
C TYR A 329 -4.27 23.29 4.89
N ASN A 330 -4.38 24.43 5.57
CA ASN A 330 -5.66 24.92 6.08
C ASN A 330 -5.98 26.25 5.41
N GLY A 331 -6.79 26.18 4.36
CA GLY A 331 -7.22 27.35 3.60
C GLY A 331 -8.14 28.24 4.44
N LYS A 332 -7.61 29.35 4.94
CA LYS A 332 -8.39 30.56 5.25
C LYS A 332 -7.60 31.79 4.84
N SER A 333 -8.16 32.55 3.89
CA SER A 333 -7.72 33.92 3.55
C SER A 333 -8.33 34.92 4.54
N PRO A 334 -7.76 36.13 4.69
CA PRO A 334 -7.76 36.90 5.94
C PRO A 334 -8.90 37.92 6.00
N LEU A 335 -9.39 38.21 7.21
CA LEU A 335 -9.95 39.51 7.56
C LEU A 335 -9.56 39.90 9.00
N VAL A 336 -9.20 41.17 9.09
CA VAL A 336 -8.70 41.99 10.19
C VAL A 336 -9.71 42.13 11.33
N GLY A 337 -9.25 42.25 12.59
CA GLY A 337 -10.08 42.81 13.68
C GLY A 337 -9.70 42.48 15.12
N SER A 338 -8.83 43.32 15.70
CA SER A 338 -8.75 43.83 17.08
C SER A 338 -9.06 42.97 18.34
N ALA A 339 -8.01 42.90 19.19
CA ALA A 339 -7.94 43.05 20.65
C ALA A 339 -9.21 43.08 21.52
N GLY A 340 -9.16 42.35 22.65
CA GLY A 340 -10.01 42.60 23.83
C GLY A 340 -9.87 41.55 24.93
N ASN A 341 -9.48 41.99 26.13
CA ASN A 341 -9.10 41.21 27.31
C ASN A 341 -10.29 41.01 28.29
N ALA A 342 -10.11 40.05 29.22
CA ALA A 342 -10.64 39.99 30.60
C ALA A 342 -12.04 39.38 30.94
N LYS A 343 -11.96 38.33 31.78
CA LYS A 343 -12.67 38.00 33.04
C LYS A 343 -13.95 38.77 33.40
N ASP A 344 -15.04 38.07 33.76
CA ASP A 344 -15.43 37.75 35.15
C ASP A 344 -16.84 37.13 35.22
N SER A 345 -17.06 36.32 36.26
CA SER A 345 -18.38 35.79 36.69
C SER A 345 -19.05 36.80 37.66
N PRO A 346 -20.37 36.76 37.97
CA PRO A 346 -20.88 35.79 38.97
C PRO A 346 -22.38 35.40 38.88
N LYS A 347 -22.73 34.46 39.79
CA LYS A 347 -23.99 33.73 40.03
C LYS A 347 -25.10 34.55 40.73
N VAL A 348 -26.34 34.03 40.62
CA VAL A 348 -27.39 33.70 41.65
C VAL A 348 -28.79 33.95 41.01
N GLY A 349 -29.84 33.12 41.10
CA GLY A 349 -30.15 31.87 41.80
C GLY A 349 -31.51 31.29 41.32
N LYS A 350 -31.72 29.98 41.53
CA LYS A 350 -32.91 29.17 41.21
C LYS A 350 -34.08 29.44 42.18
N PRO A 351 -35.32 29.00 41.86
CA PRO A 351 -35.81 27.68 42.31
C PRO A 351 -36.69 26.99 41.24
N ALA A 352 -37.07 25.71 41.25
CA ALA A 352 -36.63 24.45 41.86
C ALA A 352 -37.52 23.38 41.17
N GLY A 353 -36.95 22.23 40.79
CA GLY A 353 -37.69 21.11 40.19
C GLY A 353 -36.79 20.16 39.40
N ASP A 354 -35.67 19.74 39.99
CA ASP A 354 -34.71 18.80 39.39
C ASP A 354 -34.93 17.38 39.96
N ILE A 355 -35.20 16.42 39.07
CA ILE A 355 -34.89 15.00 39.29
C ILE A 355 -33.56 14.77 38.59
N ASP A 356 -32.59 14.36 39.40
CA ASP A 356 -31.19 14.12 39.12
C ASP A 356 -30.96 13.08 38.00
N MET A 357 -30.25 13.49 36.94
CA MET A 357 -29.54 12.60 36.01
C MET A 357 -28.10 13.13 35.96
N GLY A 358 -27.30 12.62 36.90
CA GLY A 358 -25.89 12.93 37.06
C GLY A 358 -25.05 12.66 35.82
N ASP A 359 -24.00 13.47 35.72
CA ASP A 359 -22.82 13.30 34.87
C ASP A 359 -22.31 11.85 34.92
N GLY A 360 -22.22 11.22 33.76
CA GLY A 360 -21.68 9.88 33.58
C GLY A 360 -20.43 9.89 32.71
N ASP A 361 -19.27 10.00 33.37
CA ASP A 361 -18.02 9.26 33.17
C ASP A 361 -17.60 8.85 31.73
N PRO A 362 -16.40 9.25 31.23
CA PRO A 362 -15.87 8.79 29.93
C PRO A 362 -15.57 7.29 29.84
N ASP A 363 -15.74 6.50 30.91
CA ASP A 363 -15.33 5.09 30.98
C ASP A 363 -16.46 4.04 30.80
N ARG A 364 -17.53 4.40 30.07
CA ARG A 364 -18.63 3.46 29.80
C ARG A 364 -18.24 2.44 28.71
N LYS A 365 -17.83 1.24 29.15
CA LYS A 365 -17.56 0.05 28.31
C LYS A 365 -18.60 -0.12 27.20
N ILE A 366 -18.15 0.05 25.96
CA ILE A 366 -18.90 -0.22 24.74
C ILE A 366 -19.22 -1.72 24.68
N THR A 367 -20.49 -2.07 24.46
CA THR A 367 -20.90 -3.48 24.35
C THR A 367 -20.32 -4.13 23.08
N ARG A 368 -20.07 -5.44 23.10
CA ARG A 368 -19.53 -6.22 21.96
C ARG A 368 -20.32 -6.00 20.66
N ASN A 369 -21.62 -5.70 20.77
CA ASN A 369 -22.51 -5.40 19.64
C ASN A 369 -22.41 -3.93 19.13
N GLN A 370 -22.06 -2.99 20.01
CA GLN A 370 -21.74 -1.60 19.62
C GLN A 370 -20.34 -1.48 19.03
N LYS A 371 -19.36 -2.27 19.48
CA LYS A 371 -18.00 -2.32 18.90
C LYS A 371 -18.02 -2.92 17.49
N ARG A 372 -18.74 -4.03 17.29
CA ARG A 372 -18.96 -4.63 15.95
C ARG A 372 -19.62 -3.64 14.97
N ARG A 373 -20.57 -2.82 15.45
CA ARG A 373 -21.18 -1.75 14.66
C ARG A 373 -20.24 -0.56 14.43
N HIS A 374 -19.38 -0.20 15.37
CA HIS A 374 -18.41 0.87 15.18
C HIS A 374 -17.35 0.48 14.14
N ASP A 375 -16.95 -0.79 14.11
CA ASP A 375 -15.99 -1.35 13.17
C ASP A 375 -16.62 -1.62 11.77
N GLU A 376 -17.93 -1.90 11.69
CA GLU A 376 -18.68 -1.95 10.43
C GLU A 376 -18.90 -0.53 9.82
N ILE A 377 -19.03 0.50 10.67
CA ILE A 377 -19.33 1.89 10.30
C ILE A 377 -18.06 2.69 9.96
N ASN A 378 -16.95 2.45 10.65
CA ASN A 378 -15.65 2.95 10.25
C ASN A 378 -15.06 1.98 9.24
N HIS A 379 -15.40 2.17 7.97
CA HIS A 379 -14.65 1.66 6.82
C HIS A 379 -13.20 2.21 6.87
N VAL A 380 -12.41 1.71 7.83
CA VAL A 380 -10.96 1.55 7.68
C VAL A 380 -10.78 0.85 6.35
N GLN A 381 -9.78 1.26 5.56
CA GLN A 381 -9.44 0.58 4.33
C GLN A 381 -9.54 -0.93 4.56
N LYS A 382 -10.36 -1.61 3.76
CA LYS A 382 -10.22 -3.05 3.60
C LYS A 382 -8.77 -3.27 3.18
N THR A 383 -7.94 -3.66 4.13
CA THR A 383 -6.58 -4.09 3.86
C THR A 383 -6.65 -5.28 2.91
N TYR A 384 -5.57 -5.55 2.17
CA TYR A 384 -5.37 -6.71 1.29
C TYR A 384 -5.92 -8.06 1.82
N ALA A 385 -6.16 -8.18 3.13
CA ALA A 385 -6.78 -9.30 3.82
C ALA A 385 -8.25 -9.61 3.46
N ASP A 386 -9.00 -8.66 2.89
CA ASP A 386 -10.40 -8.88 2.49
C ASP A 386 -10.56 -9.22 0.99
N MET A 387 -9.45 -9.26 0.24
CA MET A 387 -9.42 -9.68 -1.15
C MET A 387 -9.19 -11.18 -1.22
N ASP A 388 -9.68 -11.84 -2.28
CA ASP A 388 -9.39 -13.26 -2.42
C ASP A 388 -7.86 -13.46 -2.57
N PRO A 389 -7.31 -14.59 -2.10
CA PRO A 389 -5.86 -14.83 -2.06
C PRO A 389 -5.17 -14.68 -3.42
N THR A 390 -5.89 -14.96 -4.51
CA THR A 390 -5.40 -14.88 -5.89
C THR A 390 -5.28 -13.42 -6.33
N THR A 391 -6.30 -12.60 -6.08
CA THR A 391 -6.27 -11.16 -6.38
C THR A 391 -5.24 -10.44 -5.51
N ALA A 392 -5.13 -10.77 -4.22
CA ALA A 392 -4.11 -10.18 -3.34
C ALA A 392 -2.68 -10.55 -3.75
N ALA A 393 -2.45 -11.77 -4.24
CA ALA A 393 -1.14 -12.21 -4.76
C ALA A 393 -0.80 -11.52 -6.10
N LEU A 394 -1.77 -11.47 -7.03
CA LEU A 394 -1.63 -10.78 -8.30
C LEU A 394 -1.37 -9.29 -8.10
N GLU A 395 -2.06 -8.63 -7.17
CA GLU A 395 -1.83 -7.22 -6.85
C GLU A 395 -0.48 -6.96 -6.22
N LYS A 396 0.02 -7.88 -5.38
CA LYS A 396 1.34 -7.74 -4.73
C LYS A 396 2.50 -8.00 -5.70
N GLU A 397 2.32 -8.93 -6.62
CA GLU A 397 3.22 -9.15 -7.77
C GLU A 397 3.18 -7.94 -8.71
N HIS A 398 1.98 -7.42 -9.00
CA HIS A 398 1.80 -6.21 -9.79
C HIS A 398 2.48 -5.01 -9.11
N GLU A 399 2.31 -4.81 -7.81
CA GLU A 399 2.91 -3.72 -7.02
C GLU A 399 4.45 -3.77 -7.00
N ALA A 400 5.04 -4.97 -7.12
CA ALA A 400 6.48 -5.16 -7.26
C ALA A 400 6.97 -4.81 -8.69
N ILE A 401 6.22 -5.23 -9.71
CA ILE A 401 6.50 -4.94 -11.13
C ILE A 401 6.26 -3.45 -11.47
N THR A 402 5.28 -2.82 -10.82
CA THR A 402 4.85 -1.43 -11.09
C THR A 402 5.63 -0.36 -10.33
N LYS A 403 6.62 -0.75 -9.50
CA LYS A 403 7.38 0.19 -8.67
C LYS A 403 8.08 1.28 -9.48
N VAL A 404 8.42 1.00 -10.74
CA VAL A 404 9.13 1.94 -11.62
C VAL A 404 8.26 2.26 -12.81
N LYS A 405 7.89 3.54 -12.95
CA LYS A 405 7.23 4.02 -14.18
C LYS A 405 8.30 4.15 -15.26
N TYR A 406 8.10 3.51 -16.40
CA TYR A 406 9.02 3.65 -17.53
C TYR A 406 8.63 4.79 -18.48
N ILE A 407 7.32 4.97 -18.68
CA ILE A 407 6.76 6.08 -19.45
C ILE A 407 6.59 7.26 -18.52
N ASP A 408 7.27 8.37 -18.78
CA ASP A 408 7.22 9.56 -17.92
C ASP A 408 6.13 10.53 -18.35
N LYS A 409 5.98 10.65 -19.66
CA LYS A 409 5.10 11.63 -20.27
C LYS A 409 4.21 10.98 -21.32
N LEU A 410 2.95 11.36 -21.30
CA LEU A 410 1.97 11.03 -22.32
C LEU A 410 1.69 12.28 -23.16
N ARG A 411 1.99 12.22 -24.46
CA ARG A 411 1.54 13.21 -25.43
C ARG A 411 0.16 12.83 -25.95
N PHE A 412 -0.86 13.56 -25.53
CA PHE A 412 -2.27 13.30 -25.85
C PHE A 412 -2.97 14.57 -26.32
N GLY A 413 -3.37 14.59 -27.59
CA GLY A 413 -3.93 15.78 -28.24
C GLY A 413 -2.95 16.95 -28.20
N LYS A 414 -3.36 18.07 -27.58
CA LYS A 414 -2.51 19.25 -27.34
C LYS A 414 -1.70 19.19 -26.04
N PHE A 415 -1.94 18.18 -25.20
CA PHE A 415 -1.34 18.09 -23.88
C PHE A 415 -0.12 17.19 -23.85
N GLU A 416 0.80 17.55 -22.97
CA GLU A 416 1.84 16.69 -22.45
C GLU A 416 1.54 16.48 -20.98
N ILE A 417 1.40 15.22 -20.56
CA ILE A 417 0.85 14.85 -19.25
C ILE A 417 1.85 13.95 -18.55
N ASP A 418 2.28 14.32 -17.35
CA ASP A 418 3.12 13.45 -16.51
C ASP A 418 2.32 12.25 -16.02
N THR A 419 2.90 11.06 -16.15
CA THR A 419 2.31 9.79 -15.72
C THR A 419 2.55 9.56 -14.23
N TRP A 420 1.63 8.84 -13.60
CA TRP A 420 1.64 8.60 -12.15
C TRP A 420 2.06 7.18 -11.80
N TYR A 421 1.72 6.21 -12.66
CA TYR A 421 1.90 4.80 -12.41
C TYR A 421 2.45 4.08 -13.64
N PHE A 422 3.06 2.91 -13.41
CA PHE A 422 3.40 1.97 -14.47
C PHE A 422 2.14 1.50 -15.20
N SER A 423 2.25 1.37 -16.52
CA SER A 423 1.27 0.73 -17.39
C SER A 423 1.97 -0.30 -18.31
N PRO A 424 1.41 -1.52 -18.46
CA PRO A 424 2.03 -2.63 -19.17
C PRO A 424 1.83 -2.51 -20.70
N TYR A 425 2.31 -1.41 -21.27
CA TYR A 425 2.43 -1.31 -22.73
C TYR A 425 3.42 -2.39 -23.24
N PRO A 426 3.23 -2.91 -24.48
CA PRO A 426 4.18 -3.85 -25.07
C PRO A 426 5.61 -3.30 -25.01
N GLU A 427 6.61 -4.18 -24.85
CA GLU A 427 7.99 -3.80 -24.49
C GLU A 427 8.57 -2.67 -25.35
N GLU A 428 8.28 -2.69 -26.66
CA GLU A 428 8.75 -1.67 -27.61
C GLU A 428 8.20 -0.25 -27.36
N TYR A 429 7.07 -0.13 -26.63
CA TYR A 429 6.46 1.14 -26.20
C TYR A 429 6.54 1.37 -24.69
N GLY A 430 6.76 0.31 -23.90
CA GLY A 430 6.77 0.38 -22.45
C GLY A 430 7.98 1.13 -21.89
N LYS A 431 9.13 1.10 -22.58
CA LYS A 431 10.41 1.68 -22.13
C LYS A 431 10.77 3.00 -22.86
N VAL A 432 9.80 3.89 -23.07
CA VAL A 432 10.02 5.20 -23.72
C VAL A 432 9.79 6.35 -22.75
N GLY A 433 10.59 7.41 -22.81
CA GLY A 433 10.37 8.59 -21.95
C GLY A 433 9.05 9.31 -22.23
N THR A 434 8.71 9.48 -23.52
CA THR A 434 7.42 10.07 -23.95
C THR A 434 6.66 9.12 -24.88
N LEU A 435 5.44 8.76 -24.49
CA LEU A 435 4.52 7.99 -25.32
C LEU A 435 3.57 8.92 -26.08
N TYR A 436 3.38 8.70 -27.38
CA TYR A 436 2.51 9.51 -28.23
C TYR A 436 1.21 8.76 -28.54
N VAL A 437 0.06 9.35 -28.22
CA VAL A 437 -1.24 8.70 -28.41
C VAL A 437 -2.18 9.59 -29.22
N CYS A 438 -2.86 8.99 -30.20
CA CYS A 438 -3.92 9.67 -30.96
C CYS A 438 -5.13 9.92 -30.06
N GLU A 439 -5.60 11.16 -29.98
CA GLU A 439 -6.73 11.53 -29.11
C GLU A 439 -8.08 10.96 -29.51
N TYR A 440 -8.21 10.50 -30.77
CA TYR A 440 -9.47 9.96 -31.30
C TYR A 440 -9.51 8.44 -31.38
N CYS A 441 -8.46 7.80 -31.89
CA CYS A 441 -8.43 6.34 -32.06
C CYS A 441 -7.64 5.59 -30.98
N LEU A 442 -6.99 6.32 -30.08
CA LEU A 442 -6.17 5.80 -28.98
C LEU A 442 -4.97 4.93 -29.39
N ARG A 443 -4.64 4.88 -30.68
CA ARG A 443 -3.40 4.26 -31.15
C ARG A 443 -2.20 4.96 -30.51
N TYR A 444 -1.28 4.17 -29.97
CA TYR A 444 -0.04 4.62 -29.36
C TYR A 444 1.16 4.45 -30.29
N MET A 445 2.15 5.32 -30.15
CA MET A 445 3.32 5.47 -31.02
C MET A 445 4.53 5.91 -30.19
N ARG A 446 5.74 5.55 -30.67
CA ARG A 446 7.01 5.88 -30.01
C ARG A 446 7.55 7.27 -30.33
N LEU A 447 7.22 7.81 -31.51
CA LEU A 447 7.87 9.01 -32.05
C LEU A 447 6.85 10.08 -32.42
N ALA A 448 7.21 11.35 -32.22
CA ALA A 448 6.39 12.48 -32.66
C ALA A 448 6.13 12.45 -34.18
N LYS A 449 7.12 12.05 -34.98
CA LYS A 449 7.00 11.93 -36.44
C LYS A 449 5.94 10.90 -36.86
N THR A 450 5.87 9.76 -36.17
CA THR A 450 4.87 8.72 -36.49
C THR A 450 3.47 9.15 -36.09
N LEU A 451 3.31 9.88 -34.97
CA LEU A 451 2.05 10.54 -34.64
C LEU A 451 1.62 11.55 -35.69
N GLN A 452 2.54 12.37 -36.20
CA GLN A 452 2.23 13.35 -37.24
C GLN A 452 1.76 12.67 -38.54
N HIS A 453 2.45 11.62 -38.97
CA HIS A 453 2.03 10.83 -40.12
C HIS A 453 0.66 10.15 -39.90
N HIS A 454 0.44 9.60 -38.71
CA HIS A 454 -0.86 9.03 -38.34
C HIS A 454 -1.98 10.08 -38.35
N LYS A 455 -1.74 11.30 -37.86
CA LYS A 455 -2.74 12.39 -37.89
C LYS A 455 -3.17 12.75 -39.32
N ALA A 456 -2.27 12.62 -40.30
CA ALA A 456 -2.59 12.89 -41.71
C ALA A 456 -3.49 11.81 -42.34
N THR A 457 -3.45 10.57 -41.84
CA THR A 457 -4.20 9.44 -42.40
C THR A 457 -5.41 9.02 -41.56
N CYS A 458 -5.44 9.38 -40.28
CA CYS A 458 -6.51 9.02 -39.35
C CYS A 458 -7.79 9.82 -39.63
N THR A 459 -8.85 9.11 -39.98
CA THR A 459 -10.18 9.68 -40.27
C THR A 459 -11.09 9.80 -39.04
N ARG A 460 -10.71 9.21 -37.88
CA ARG A 460 -11.51 9.24 -36.65
C ARG A 460 -11.50 10.63 -36.02
N ARG A 461 -12.66 11.11 -35.58
CA ARG A 461 -12.85 12.38 -34.83
C ARG A 461 -13.75 12.26 -33.60
N GLN A 462 -14.03 11.03 -33.19
CA GLN A 462 -14.86 10.69 -32.03
C GLN A 462 -14.55 9.26 -31.57
N PRO A 463 -14.92 8.87 -30.33
CA PRO A 463 -14.90 7.48 -29.91
C PRO A 463 -15.75 6.58 -30.83
N PRO A 464 -15.46 5.27 -30.88
CA PRO A 464 -16.37 4.29 -31.49
C PRO A 464 -17.62 4.11 -30.61
N GLY A 465 -18.51 3.19 -31.00
CA GLY A 465 -19.75 2.94 -30.27
C GLY A 465 -20.84 3.99 -30.50
N ASN A 466 -21.80 4.04 -29.58
CA ASN A 466 -23.02 4.84 -29.71
C ASN A 466 -22.95 6.11 -28.87
N GLU A 467 -23.24 7.27 -29.48
CA GLU A 467 -23.46 8.51 -28.73
C GLU A 467 -24.82 8.44 -28.01
N ILE A 468 -24.80 8.15 -26.71
CA ILE A 468 -26.04 7.95 -25.92
C ILE A 468 -26.44 9.20 -25.14
N TYR A 469 -25.55 10.18 -25.01
CA TYR A 469 -25.84 11.47 -24.37
C TYR A 469 -25.15 12.59 -25.10
N ARG A 470 -25.87 13.69 -25.36
CA ARG A 470 -25.31 14.91 -25.91
C ARG A 470 -26.06 16.14 -25.42
N LYS A 471 -25.38 17.04 -24.72
CA LYS A 471 -25.93 18.32 -24.26
C LYS A 471 -24.90 19.43 -24.45
N GLY A 472 -25.19 20.38 -25.34
CA GLY A 472 -24.24 21.45 -25.69
C GLY A 472 -22.93 20.87 -26.25
N THR A 473 -21.82 21.21 -25.61
CA THR A 473 -20.46 20.77 -25.98
C THR A 473 -19.99 19.51 -25.25
N VAL A 474 -20.89 18.76 -24.62
CA VAL A 474 -20.56 17.54 -23.87
C VAL A 474 -21.30 16.35 -24.47
N SER A 475 -20.59 15.26 -24.74
CA SER A 475 -21.15 13.98 -25.17
C SER A 475 -20.61 12.80 -24.38
N ILE A 476 -21.38 11.71 -24.30
CA ILE A 476 -20.96 10.43 -23.70
C ILE A 476 -21.28 9.30 -24.67
N PHE A 477 -20.26 8.49 -24.95
CA PHE A 477 -20.34 7.31 -25.80
C PHE A 477 -20.41 6.05 -24.96
N GLU A 478 -21.32 5.14 -25.31
CA GLU A 478 -21.30 3.75 -24.85
C GLU A 478 -20.55 2.89 -25.86
N ILE A 479 -19.57 2.15 -25.37
CA ILE A 479 -18.68 1.31 -26.17
C ILE A 479 -18.68 -0.09 -25.57
N ASP A 480 -19.08 -1.08 -26.35
CA ASP A 480 -18.95 -2.48 -25.96
C ASP A 480 -17.48 -2.92 -26.15
N GLY A 481 -16.85 -3.41 -25.08
CA GLY A 481 -15.48 -3.91 -25.13
C GLY A 481 -15.28 -5.11 -26.06
N LYS A 482 -16.32 -5.94 -26.26
CA LYS A 482 -16.31 -7.07 -27.19
C LYS A 482 -16.29 -6.61 -28.65
N ASP A 483 -17.04 -5.56 -28.98
CA ASP A 483 -17.15 -5.05 -30.36
C ASP A 483 -15.97 -4.15 -30.74
N HIS A 484 -15.36 -3.49 -29.75
CA HIS A 484 -14.29 -2.50 -29.95
C HIS A 484 -13.04 -2.81 -29.11
N ARG A 485 -12.63 -4.09 -29.08
CA ARG A 485 -11.50 -4.60 -28.26
C ARG A 485 -10.26 -3.72 -28.28
N PHE A 486 -9.73 -3.41 -29.47
CA PHE A 486 -8.51 -2.62 -29.59
C PHE A 486 -8.62 -1.23 -28.95
N TYR A 487 -9.74 -0.55 -29.17
CA TYR A 487 -9.98 0.77 -28.60
C TYR A 487 -10.08 0.70 -27.06
N CYS A 488 -10.82 -0.29 -26.53
CA CYS A 488 -10.98 -0.45 -25.09
C CYS A 488 -9.69 -0.89 -24.40
N GLN A 489 -8.88 -1.76 -25.03
CA GLN A 489 -7.57 -2.16 -24.52
C GLN A 489 -6.60 -0.97 -24.46
N THR A 490 -6.53 -0.18 -25.53
CA THR A 490 -5.68 1.02 -25.55
C THR A 490 -6.15 2.08 -24.55
N LEU A 491 -7.46 2.24 -24.34
CA LEU A 491 -8.03 3.07 -23.28
C LEU A 491 -7.62 2.56 -21.88
N CYS A 492 -7.68 1.25 -21.65
CA CYS A 492 -7.26 0.65 -20.38
C CYS A 492 -5.76 0.84 -20.10
N LEU A 493 -4.89 0.64 -21.08
CA LEU A 493 -3.45 0.89 -20.96
C LEU A 493 -3.18 2.36 -20.65
N MET A 494 -3.86 3.28 -21.34
CA MET A 494 -3.73 4.72 -21.07
C MET A 494 -4.24 5.07 -19.67
N ALA A 495 -5.35 4.47 -19.24
CA ALA A 495 -5.93 4.71 -17.93
C ALA A 495 -5.02 4.23 -16.80
N LYS A 496 -4.34 3.10 -16.99
CA LYS A 496 -3.40 2.51 -16.03
C LYS A 496 -2.20 3.44 -15.74
N LEU A 497 -1.85 4.36 -16.63
CA LEU A 497 -0.85 5.40 -16.36
C LEU A 497 -1.25 6.35 -15.21
N PHE A 498 -2.54 6.40 -14.88
CA PHE A 498 -3.13 7.31 -13.89
C PHE A 498 -3.94 6.59 -12.80
N LEU A 499 -4.00 5.26 -12.84
CA LEU A 499 -4.70 4.40 -11.88
C LEU A 499 -3.74 3.36 -11.30
N ASP A 500 -3.72 3.26 -9.97
CA ASP A 500 -2.83 2.35 -9.25
C ASP A 500 -3.32 0.90 -9.38
N HIS A 501 -4.55 0.64 -8.94
CA HIS A 501 -5.15 -0.69 -8.78
C HIS A 501 -5.95 -1.18 -9.99
N LYS A 502 -5.57 -0.80 -11.22
CA LYS A 502 -6.23 -1.33 -12.42
C LYS A 502 -5.57 -2.64 -12.86
N THR A 503 -6.24 -3.75 -12.64
CA THR A 503 -5.70 -5.10 -12.91
C THR A 503 -6.09 -5.64 -14.29
N LEU A 504 -7.27 -5.27 -14.81
CA LEU A 504 -7.77 -5.73 -16.10
C LEU A 504 -7.58 -4.68 -17.21
N TYR A 505 -6.76 -5.01 -18.21
CA TYR A 505 -6.48 -4.13 -19.36
C TYR A 505 -6.48 -4.84 -20.72
N TYR A 506 -6.30 -6.16 -20.77
CA TYR A 506 -6.44 -6.94 -22.02
C TYR A 506 -7.81 -7.61 -22.17
N ASP A 507 -8.36 -8.14 -21.07
CA ASP A 507 -9.71 -8.70 -21.05
C ASP A 507 -10.75 -7.60 -20.88
N VAL A 508 -11.30 -7.14 -22.00
CA VAL A 508 -12.25 -6.02 -22.08
C VAL A 508 -13.66 -6.46 -22.48
N ASP A 509 -13.82 -7.69 -22.93
CA ASP A 509 -15.09 -8.25 -23.39
C ASP A 509 -16.23 -8.18 -22.36
N PRO A 510 -15.96 -8.38 -21.04
CA PRO A 510 -16.99 -8.30 -20.01
C PRO A 510 -17.46 -6.88 -19.66
N PHE A 511 -16.95 -5.83 -20.32
CA PHE A 511 -17.16 -4.45 -19.90
C PHE A 511 -17.84 -3.59 -20.98
N PHE A 512 -18.70 -2.69 -20.51
CA PHE A 512 -19.06 -1.46 -21.21
C PHE A 512 -18.15 -0.32 -20.77
N PHE A 513 -17.82 0.57 -21.71
CA PHE A 513 -17.06 1.78 -21.46
C PHE A 513 -17.91 3.00 -21.80
N TYR A 514 -18.01 3.94 -20.88
CA TYR A 514 -18.76 5.18 -21.02
C TYR A 514 -17.79 6.35 -21.12
N VAL A 515 -17.49 6.79 -22.34
CA VAL A 515 -16.44 7.76 -22.64
C VAL A 515 -17.02 9.15 -22.78
N LEU A 516 -16.62 10.05 -21.88
CA LEU A 516 -17.01 11.46 -21.86
C LEU A 516 -16.09 12.28 -22.77
N CYS A 517 -16.70 13.10 -23.61
CA CYS A 517 -16.01 13.99 -24.54
C CYS A 517 -16.44 15.45 -24.42
N GLU A 518 -15.49 16.36 -24.67
CA GLU A 518 -15.75 17.76 -25.04
C GLU A 518 -15.82 17.85 -26.56
N ILE A 519 -16.80 18.59 -27.09
CA ILE A 519 -17.03 18.77 -28.52
C ILE A 519 -16.53 20.16 -28.94
N ASP A 520 -15.72 20.20 -29.99
CA ASP A 520 -15.37 21.43 -30.70
C ASP A 520 -15.56 21.29 -32.23
N LYS A 521 -14.96 22.19 -33.00
CA LYS A 521 -15.02 22.19 -34.48
C LYS A 521 -14.21 21.06 -35.12
N ASP A 522 -13.20 20.55 -34.43
CA ASP A 522 -12.26 19.55 -34.94
C ASP A 522 -12.75 18.14 -34.59
N GLY A 523 -13.44 17.96 -33.47
CA GLY A 523 -14.13 16.71 -33.16
C GLY A 523 -14.61 16.60 -31.72
N GLN A 524 -14.61 15.36 -31.22
CA GLN A 524 -15.01 15.01 -29.86
C GLN A 524 -13.79 14.45 -29.11
N HIS A 525 -13.34 15.22 -28.13
CA HIS A 525 -12.07 15.03 -27.43
C HIS A 525 -12.32 14.35 -26.09
N ILE A 526 -11.64 13.22 -25.85
CA ILE A 526 -11.82 12.44 -24.62
C ILE A 526 -11.36 13.26 -23.41
N VAL A 527 -12.23 13.31 -22.40
CA VAL A 527 -12.01 14.00 -21.12
C VAL A 527 -11.80 12.99 -19.99
N GLY A 528 -12.52 11.87 -20.06
CA GLY A 528 -12.51 10.82 -19.05
C GLY A 528 -13.49 9.72 -19.42
N TYR A 529 -13.53 8.67 -18.61
CA TYR A 529 -14.46 7.57 -18.80
C TYR A 529 -14.75 6.85 -17.49
N PHE A 530 -15.77 6.01 -17.48
CA PHE A 530 -15.85 4.89 -16.55
C PHE A 530 -16.14 3.58 -17.28
N SER A 531 -15.72 2.46 -16.71
CA SER A 531 -16.11 1.12 -17.16
C SER A 531 -17.15 0.53 -16.22
N LYS A 532 -18.01 -0.35 -16.74
CA LYS A 532 -19.04 -1.08 -16.01
C LYS A 532 -19.07 -2.52 -16.50
N GLU A 533 -19.05 -3.48 -15.59
CA GLU A 533 -19.25 -4.88 -15.93
C GLU A 533 -20.65 -5.09 -16.52
N LYS A 534 -20.74 -5.91 -17.57
CA LYS A 534 -22.03 -6.31 -18.14
C LYS A 534 -22.87 -7.07 -17.11
N GLU A 535 -22.21 -7.90 -16.33
CA GLU A 535 -22.78 -8.67 -15.23
C GLU A 535 -21.88 -8.51 -14.01
N SER A 536 -22.36 -7.79 -13.00
CA SER A 536 -21.62 -7.60 -11.75
C SER A 536 -22.26 -8.38 -10.60
N PRO A 537 -21.61 -9.44 -10.08
CA PRO A 537 -22.15 -10.22 -8.96
C PRO A 537 -22.39 -9.39 -7.70
N GLU A 538 -21.55 -8.38 -7.49
CA GLU A 538 -21.61 -7.48 -6.33
C GLU A 538 -22.56 -6.29 -6.54
N GLY A 539 -23.12 -6.14 -7.74
CA GLY A 539 -23.97 -5.00 -8.08
C GLY A 539 -23.20 -3.69 -8.26
N ASN A 540 -21.92 -3.76 -8.62
CA ASN A 540 -21.12 -2.57 -8.88
C ASN A 540 -21.61 -1.87 -10.16
N ASN A 541 -21.90 -0.56 -10.08
CA ASN A 541 -22.32 0.23 -11.24
C ASN A 541 -21.16 0.94 -11.94
N VAL A 542 -19.98 0.93 -11.32
CA VAL A 542 -18.72 1.44 -11.85
C VAL A 542 -17.60 0.49 -11.42
N ALA A 543 -16.80 0.03 -12.36
CA ALA A 543 -15.59 -0.74 -12.10
C ALA A 543 -14.37 0.19 -11.96
N CYS A 544 -14.05 0.94 -13.03
CA CYS A 544 -13.02 1.97 -13.01
C CYS A 544 -13.60 3.32 -13.43
N ILE A 545 -13.12 4.41 -12.85
CA ILE A 545 -13.45 5.77 -13.28
C ILE A 545 -12.19 6.64 -13.32
N LEU A 546 -12.02 7.37 -14.42
CA LEU A 546 -10.87 8.26 -14.62
C LEU A 546 -11.29 9.54 -15.31
N ILE A 547 -10.78 10.67 -14.80
CA ILE A 547 -10.71 11.94 -15.51
C ILE A 547 -9.25 12.22 -15.83
N LEU A 548 -8.95 12.48 -17.11
CA LEU A 548 -7.60 12.79 -17.55
C LEU A 548 -7.07 14.03 -16.79
N PRO A 549 -5.79 14.03 -16.35
CA PRO A 549 -5.26 15.07 -15.46
C PRO A 549 -5.55 16.53 -15.89
N PRO A 550 -5.42 16.93 -17.18
CA PRO A 550 -5.72 18.31 -17.62
C PRO A 550 -7.18 18.75 -17.45
N TYR A 551 -8.08 17.80 -17.21
CA TYR A 551 -9.51 18.02 -17.07
C TYR A 551 -10.03 17.83 -15.64
N GLN A 552 -9.16 17.48 -14.69
CA GLN A 552 -9.53 17.34 -13.29
C GLN A 552 -9.97 18.68 -12.69
N ARG A 553 -10.77 18.62 -11.61
CA ARG A 553 -11.33 19.79 -10.89
C ARG A 553 -12.23 20.72 -11.71
N LYS A 554 -12.59 20.36 -12.95
CA LYS A 554 -13.55 21.10 -13.80
C LYS A 554 -15.02 20.68 -13.62
N GLY A 555 -15.28 19.60 -12.86
CA GLY A 555 -16.63 19.07 -12.60
C GLY A 555 -16.96 17.77 -13.32
N TYR A 556 -16.13 17.34 -14.27
CA TYR A 556 -16.36 16.12 -15.07
C TYR A 556 -16.43 14.83 -14.26
N GLY A 557 -15.66 14.72 -13.16
CA GLY A 557 -15.73 13.54 -12.29
C GLY A 557 -17.13 13.36 -11.68
N LYS A 558 -17.71 14.45 -11.14
CA LYS A 558 -19.09 14.43 -10.63
C LYS A 558 -20.12 14.16 -11.74
N LEU A 559 -19.86 14.64 -12.96
CA LEU A 559 -20.72 14.37 -14.11
C LEU A 559 -20.76 12.88 -14.46
N LEU A 560 -19.60 12.21 -14.51
CA LEU A 560 -19.52 10.77 -14.78
C LEU A 560 -20.16 9.93 -13.66
N ILE A 561 -19.94 10.30 -12.39
CA ILE A 561 -20.61 9.66 -11.25
C ILE A 561 -22.14 9.84 -11.37
N ALA A 562 -22.61 11.05 -11.66
CA ALA A 562 -24.03 11.31 -11.85
C ALA A 562 -24.63 10.47 -13.00
N PHE A 563 -23.85 10.30 -14.08
CA PHE A 563 -24.25 9.50 -15.23
C PHE A 563 -24.35 8.00 -14.89
N SER A 564 -23.39 7.44 -14.15
CA SER A 564 -23.44 6.03 -13.76
C SER A 564 -24.70 5.71 -12.93
N TYR A 565 -25.08 6.62 -12.02
CA TYR A 565 -26.32 6.48 -11.25
C TYR A 565 -27.58 6.72 -12.07
N GLU A 566 -27.55 7.57 -13.10
CA GLU A 566 -28.67 7.72 -14.04
C GLU A 566 -28.93 6.41 -14.81
N LEU A 567 -27.88 5.70 -15.21
CA LEU A 567 -28.03 4.37 -15.80
C LEU A 567 -28.64 3.38 -14.80
N SER A 568 -28.13 3.32 -13.56
CA SER A 568 -28.69 2.45 -12.52
C SER A 568 -30.18 2.71 -12.26
N ARG A 569 -30.59 3.99 -12.19
CA ARG A 569 -32.01 4.35 -12.04
C ARG A 569 -32.87 3.88 -13.20
N ARG A 570 -32.40 4.00 -14.44
CA ARG A 570 -33.12 3.50 -15.62
C ARG A 570 -33.20 1.98 -15.68
N GLU A 571 -32.21 1.30 -15.13
CA GLU A 571 -32.21 -0.16 -14.96
C GLU A 571 -33.13 -0.63 -13.82
N GLY A 572 -33.59 0.28 -12.96
CA GLY A 572 -34.35 -0.06 -11.75
C GLY A 572 -33.52 -0.78 -10.69
N ILE A 573 -32.20 -0.54 -10.66
CA ILE A 573 -31.27 -1.13 -9.70
C ILE A 573 -30.58 -0.05 -8.87
N VAL A 574 -30.06 -0.48 -7.71
CA VAL A 574 -29.11 0.32 -6.93
C VAL A 574 -27.70 -0.18 -7.18
N GLY A 575 -26.70 0.69 -7.02
CA GLY A 575 -25.30 0.31 -7.23
C GLY A 575 -24.32 1.13 -6.41
N SER A 576 -23.11 0.59 -6.28
CA SER A 576 -21.94 1.22 -5.65
C SER A 576 -20.77 1.15 -6.63
N PRO A 577 -19.76 2.04 -6.54
CA PRO A 577 -18.51 1.79 -7.21
C PRO A 577 -17.77 0.58 -6.61
N GLU A 578 -17.00 -0.10 -7.46
CA GLU A 578 -16.03 -1.13 -7.05
C GLU A 578 -15.01 -0.55 -6.06
N LYS A 579 -14.60 -1.38 -5.09
CA LYS A 579 -13.66 -1.04 -4.02
C LYS A 579 -12.37 -1.84 -4.21
N PRO A 580 -11.18 -1.29 -3.86
CA PRO A 580 -10.96 0.00 -3.20
C PRO A 580 -11.00 1.22 -4.15
N LEU A 581 -11.61 2.32 -3.68
CA LEU A 581 -11.58 3.61 -4.38
C LEU A 581 -10.25 4.33 -4.16
N SER A 582 -9.77 5.03 -5.19
CA SER A 582 -8.68 6.01 -5.04
C SER A 582 -9.10 7.16 -4.11
N ASP A 583 -8.14 7.84 -3.48
CA ASP A 583 -8.42 8.98 -2.58
C ASP A 583 -9.26 10.07 -3.26
N LEU A 584 -8.92 10.40 -4.51
CA LEU A 584 -9.66 11.37 -5.31
C LEU A 584 -11.07 10.87 -5.65
N GLY A 585 -11.20 9.57 -5.95
CA GLY A 585 -12.48 8.90 -6.17
C GLY A 585 -13.37 9.00 -4.94
N ARG A 586 -12.87 8.58 -3.77
CA ARG A 586 -13.59 8.62 -2.49
C ARG A 586 -14.10 10.01 -2.14
N LEU A 587 -13.26 11.04 -2.28
CA LEU A 587 -13.69 12.43 -2.07
C LEU A 587 -14.80 12.87 -3.05
N SER A 588 -14.69 12.46 -4.32
CA SER A 588 -15.67 12.79 -5.35
C SER A 588 -17.02 12.12 -5.12
N TYR A 589 -17.03 10.81 -4.80
CA TYR A 589 -18.24 10.06 -4.47
C TYR A 589 -18.92 10.60 -3.20
N ARG A 590 -18.16 10.82 -2.11
CA ARG A 590 -18.72 11.37 -0.87
C ARG A 590 -19.36 12.75 -1.10
N SER A 591 -18.72 13.61 -1.88
CA SER A 591 -19.27 14.93 -2.22
C SER A 591 -20.51 14.84 -3.12
N PHE A 592 -20.55 13.88 -4.05
CA PHE A 592 -21.72 13.62 -4.88
C PHE A 592 -22.89 13.06 -4.07
N TRP A 593 -22.68 12.01 -3.28
CA TRP A 593 -23.70 11.41 -2.43
C TRP A 593 -24.29 12.41 -1.46
N ALA A 594 -23.45 13.18 -0.76
CA ALA A 594 -23.94 14.18 0.18
C ALA A 594 -24.86 15.20 -0.50
N TYR A 595 -24.47 15.75 -1.65
CA TYR A 595 -25.31 16.69 -2.39
C TYR A 595 -26.63 16.04 -2.86
N THR A 596 -26.56 14.87 -3.49
CA THR A 596 -27.75 14.16 -4.00
C THR A 596 -28.74 13.85 -2.89
N LEU A 597 -28.27 13.37 -1.73
CA LEU A 597 -29.13 13.06 -0.60
C LEU A 597 -29.73 14.32 0.02
N LEU A 598 -28.95 15.40 0.17
CA LEU A 598 -29.47 16.67 0.68
C LEU A 598 -30.53 17.28 -0.24
N GLU A 599 -30.34 17.22 -1.57
CA GLU A 599 -31.33 17.69 -2.54
C GLU A 599 -32.60 16.83 -2.49
N LEU A 600 -32.48 15.51 -2.40
CA LEU A 600 -33.64 14.62 -2.23
C LEU A 600 -34.36 14.81 -0.89
N MET A 601 -33.66 15.17 0.18
CA MET A 601 -34.29 15.43 1.48
C MET A 601 -34.87 16.85 1.60
N LYS A 602 -34.55 17.75 0.66
CA LYS A 602 -34.97 19.16 0.71
C LYS A 602 -36.49 19.31 0.60
N ASP A 603 -37.11 18.53 -0.28
CA ASP A 603 -38.53 18.64 -0.61
C ASP A 603 -39.40 17.59 0.12
N TYR A 604 -38.79 16.62 0.80
CA TYR A 604 -39.47 15.50 1.45
C TYR A 604 -39.43 15.65 2.98
N ARG A 605 -40.61 15.75 3.61
CA ARG A 605 -40.73 15.92 5.08
C ARG A 605 -40.43 14.64 5.88
N THR A 606 -40.59 13.48 5.28
CA THR A 606 -40.29 12.16 5.87
C THR A 606 -39.74 11.26 4.78
N THR A 607 -38.43 11.00 4.79
CA THR A 607 -37.80 10.08 3.85
C THR A 607 -37.11 8.96 4.63
N THR A 608 -37.35 7.72 4.23
CA THR A 608 -36.63 6.55 4.75
C THR A 608 -35.35 6.31 3.97
N ILE A 609 -34.40 5.56 4.56
CA ILE A 609 -33.16 5.16 3.86
C ILE A 609 -33.47 4.35 2.59
N LYS A 610 -34.52 3.52 2.65
CA LYS A 610 -34.97 2.71 1.52
C LYS A 610 -35.48 3.59 0.37
N GLU A 611 -36.32 4.58 0.66
CA GLU A 611 -36.82 5.51 -0.36
C GLU A 611 -35.69 6.34 -0.98
N LEU A 612 -34.73 6.81 -0.17
CA LEU A 612 -33.54 7.49 -0.71
C LEU A 612 -32.73 6.58 -1.63
N SER A 613 -32.62 5.31 -1.30
CA SER A 613 -31.91 4.32 -2.12
C SER A 613 -32.59 4.11 -3.47
N GLU A 614 -33.91 3.93 -3.47
CA GLU A 614 -34.71 3.75 -4.69
C GLU A 614 -34.70 5.01 -5.58
N LEU A 615 -34.83 6.21 -5.00
CA LEU A 615 -34.84 7.47 -5.76
C LEU A 615 -33.47 7.85 -6.32
N SER A 616 -32.39 7.59 -5.57
CA SER A 616 -31.04 7.99 -5.98
C SER A 616 -30.32 6.95 -6.83
N GLY A 617 -30.65 5.66 -6.66
CA GLY A 617 -29.87 4.52 -7.15
C GLY A 617 -28.64 4.19 -6.30
N ILE A 618 -28.45 4.86 -5.15
CA ILE A 618 -27.32 4.64 -4.22
C ILE A 618 -27.68 3.49 -3.27
N THR A 619 -26.71 2.63 -2.94
CA THR A 619 -26.93 1.56 -1.95
C THR A 619 -27.29 2.12 -0.58
N GLN A 620 -28.02 1.34 0.22
CA GLN A 620 -28.38 1.77 1.59
C GLN A 620 -27.13 1.98 2.46
N ASP A 621 -26.08 1.18 2.27
CA ASP A 621 -24.83 1.28 3.02
C ASP A 621 -24.10 2.60 2.73
N ASP A 622 -24.00 3.00 1.46
CA ASP A 622 -23.38 4.27 1.07
C ASP A 622 -24.20 5.48 1.57
N ILE A 623 -25.53 5.34 1.63
CA ILE A 623 -26.42 6.35 2.22
C ILE A 623 -26.16 6.48 3.72
N ILE A 624 -26.16 5.36 4.45
CA ILE A 624 -25.88 5.32 5.89
C ILE A 624 -24.52 5.96 6.16
N TYR A 625 -23.48 5.53 5.46
CA TYR A 625 -22.12 6.06 5.57
C TYR A 625 -22.09 7.59 5.37
N THR A 626 -22.75 8.07 4.32
CA THR A 626 -22.77 9.50 3.99
C THR A 626 -23.49 10.31 5.05
N LEU A 627 -24.68 9.88 5.48
CA LEU A 627 -25.49 10.57 6.49
C LEU A 627 -24.85 10.53 7.88
N GLN A 628 -24.18 9.43 8.25
CA GLN A 628 -23.38 9.35 9.49
C GLN A 628 -22.26 10.39 9.50
N SER A 629 -21.57 10.56 8.36
CA SER A 629 -20.50 11.55 8.24
C SER A 629 -20.98 13.01 8.39
N MET A 630 -22.28 13.25 8.18
CA MET A 630 -22.95 14.55 8.39
C MET A 630 -23.73 14.62 9.71
N LYS A 631 -23.66 13.57 10.56
CA LYS A 631 -24.39 13.45 11.83
C LYS A 631 -25.93 13.54 11.66
N MET A 632 -26.46 13.05 10.54
CA MET A 632 -27.89 13.14 10.19
C MET A 632 -28.70 11.85 10.43
N VAL A 633 -28.06 10.80 10.94
CA VAL A 633 -28.71 9.51 11.19
C VAL A 633 -28.37 9.01 12.60
N LYS A 634 -29.35 8.39 13.27
CA LYS A 634 -29.19 7.77 14.59
C LYS A 634 -29.55 6.29 14.51
N TYR A 635 -29.01 5.51 15.44
CA TYR A 635 -29.34 4.11 15.56
C TYR A 635 -30.44 3.91 16.62
N TRP A 636 -31.58 3.35 16.23
CA TRP A 636 -32.72 3.14 17.11
C TRP A 636 -33.38 1.78 16.87
N LYS A 637 -33.59 1.00 17.94
CA LYS A 637 -34.25 -0.33 17.91
C LYS A 637 -33.79 -1.27 16.77
N GLY A 638 -32.50 -1.29 16.47
CA GLY A 638 -31.98 -2.18 15.43
C GLY A 638 -31.93 -1.56 14.02
N GLN A 639 -32.36 -0.31 13.85
CA GLN A 639 -32.47 0.35 12.55
C GLN A 639 -31.80 1.73 12.54
N HIS A 640 -31.29 2.13 11.37
CA HIS A 640 -30.82 3.48 11.13
C HIS A 640 -32.00 4.38 10.79
N VAL A 641 -32.18 5.45 11.56
CA VAL A 641 -33.28 6.41 11.41
C VAL A 641 -32.70 7.79 11.11
N ILE A 642 -33.16 8.41 10.03
CA ILE A 642 -32.78 9.76 9.66
C ILE A 642 -33.38 10.73 10.69
N CYS A 643 -32.54 11.56 11.29
CA CYS A 643 -32.90 12.48 12.38
C CYS A 643 -32.41 13.88 12.06
N VAL A 644 -33.01 14.51 11.05
CA VAL A 644 -32.64 15.85 10.59
C VAL A 644 -33.89 16.70 10.37
N THR A 645 -33.81 17.99 10.68
CA THR A 645 -34.88 18.95 10.38
C THR A 645 -34.70 19.52 8.98
N GLY A 646 -35.78 19.94 8.32
CA GLY A 646 -35.69 20.59 7.00
C GLY A 646 -34.79 21.84 7.02
N LYS A 647 -34.77 22.58 8.14
CA LYS A 647 -33.86 23.72 8.35
C LYS A 647 -32.39 23.27 8.31
N ALA A 648 -32.05 22.19 9.01
CA ALA A 648 -30.69 21.66 9.02
C ALA A 648 -30.26 21.16 7.63
N VAL A 649 -31.16 20.56 6.84
CA VAL A 649 -30.86 20.18 5.45
C VAL A 649 -30.54 21.41 4.60
N GLN A 650 -31.35 22.46 4.70
CA GLN A 650 -31.11 23.72 3.99
C GLN A 650 -29.80 24.39 4.41
N GLU A 651 -29.48 24.43 5.71
CA GLU A 651 -28.21 24.95 6.22
C GLU A 651 -27.02 24.18 5.63
N HIS A 652 -27.11 22.85 5.52
CA HIS A 652 -26.06 22.04 4.89
C HIS A 652 -25.91 22.34 3.40
N LEU A 653 -27.01 22.52 2.65
CA LEU A 653 -26.95 22.89 1.23
C LEU A 653 -26.27 24.24 0.96
N GLN A 654 -26.25 25.14 1.94
CA GLN A 654 -25.53 26.42 1.84
C GLN A 654 -24.03 26.31 2.09
N LEU A 655 -23.56 25.20 2.68
CA LEU A 655 -22.14 25.02 3.00
C LEU A 655 -21.31 24.87 1.72
N PRO A 656 -20.10 25.48 1.65
CA PRO A 656 -19.26 25.45 0.46
C PRO A 656 -18.96 24.04 -0.09
N GLN A 657 -18.84 23.04 0.78
CA GLN A 657 -18.56 21.64 0.42
C GLN A 657 -19.74 20.89 -0.22
N PHE A 658 -20.97 21.39 -0.04
CA PHE A 658 -22.20 20.77 -0.54
C PHE A 658 -22.89 21.62 -1.62
N LYS A 659 -22.14 22.57 -2.21
CA LYS A 659 -22.64 23.37 -3.34
C LYS A 659 -23.05 22.48 -4.50
N ARG A 660 -24.11 22.91 -5.19
CA ARG A 660 -24.60 22.31 -6.43
C ARG A 660 -23.45 22.09 -7.42
N PRO A 661 -23.30 20.87 -7.98
CA PRO A 661 -22.29 20.60 -9.00
C PRO A 661 -22.46 21.53 -10.20
N LYS A 662 -21.34 21.99 -10.77
CA LYS A 662 -21.32 22.88 -11.94
C LYS A 662 -21.94 22.22 -13.18
N LEU A 663 -21.73 20.92 -13.32
CA LEU A 663 -22.23 20.10 -14.42
C LEU A 663 -23.17 19.05 -13.85
N MET A 664 -24.36 18.92 -14.43
CA MET A 664 -25.40 17.99 -14.03
C MET A 664 -25.89 17.22 -15.26
N ILE A 665 -26.22 15.95 -15.06
CA ILE A 665 -26.89 15.15 -16.09
C ILE A 665 -28.34 15.58 -16.21
N ASP A 666 -28.78 15.66 -17.46
CA ASP A 666 -30.16 15.95 -17.82
C ASP A 666 -30.75 14.73 -18.52
N SER A 667 -31.65 14.04 -17.83
CA SER A 667 -32.24 12.79 -18.30
C SER A 667 -32.92 12.91 -19.65
N ALA A 668 -33.39 14.10 -20.05
CA ALA A 668 -34.01 14.32 -21.36
C ALA A 668 -33.05 14.12 -22.55
N TYR A 669 -31.74 14.26 -22.32
CA TYR A 669 -30.71 14.13 -23.36
C TYR A 669 -30.06 12.75 -23.40
N LEU A 670 -30.38 11.87 -22.45
CA LEU A 670 -29.89 10.49 -22.43
C LEU A 670 -30.82 9.59 -23.26
N LYS A 671 -30.33 9.18 -24.43
CA LYS A 671 -30.96 8.25 -25.37
C LYS A 671 -30.40 6.86 -25.12
N TRP A 672 -30.91 6.20 -24.10
CA TRP A 672 -30.43 4.89 -23.67
C TRP A 672 -31.54 4.05 -23.05
N THR A 673 -31.52 2.75 -23.35
CA THR A 673 -32.45 1.74 -22.83
C THR A 673 -31.67 0.57 -22.24
N PRO A 674 -32.05 0.04 -21.07
CA PRO A 674 -31.41 -1.12 -20.48
C PRO A 674 -31.37 -2.32 -21.43
N GLN A 675 -30.24 -3.03 -21.46
CA GLN A 675 -30.16 -4.29 -22.18
C GLN A 675 -30.97 -5.37 -21.42
N LYS A 676 -31.70 -6.21 -22.14
CA LYS A 676 -32.50 -7.30 -21.54
C LYS A 676 -31.57 -8.29 -20.84
N ARG A 677 -31.60 -8.34 -19.50
CA ARG A 677 -30.88 -9.36 -18.72
C ARG A 677 -31.48 -10.74 -19.01
N SER A 678 -30.67 -11.69 -19.47
CA SER A 678 -31.02 -13.11 -19.39
C SER A 678 -30.93 -13.54 -17.94
N ILE A 679 -32.05 -13.50 -17.20
CA ILE A 679 -32.07 -13.99 -15.81
C ILE A 679 -31.98 -15.53 -15.85
N PRO A 680 -30.97 -16.17 -15.24
CA PRO A 680 -31.02 -17.60 -15.02
C PRO A 680 -32.09 -17.87 -13.95
N VAL A 681 -33.16 -18.54 -14.32
CA VAL A 681 -34.21 -18.96 -13.39
C VAL A 681 -33.59 -19.94 -12.39
N LYS A 682 -33.25 -19.48 -11.18
CA LYS A 682 -32.98 -20.38 -10.06
C LYS A 682 -34.28 -21.11 -9.75
N GLN A 683 -34.35 -22.40 -10.12
CA GLN A 683 -35.40 -23.30 -9.67
C GLN A 683 -35.36 -23.33 -8.13
N VAL A 684 -36.37 -22.74 -7.51
CA VAL A 684 -36.64 -22.92 -6.09
C VAL A 684 -37.05 -24.37 -5.92
N LYS A 685 -36.14 -25.21 -5.41
CA LYS A 685 -36.53 -26.50 -4.83
C LYS A 685 -37.39 -26.19 -3.61
N LYS A 686 -38.69 -26.52 -3.71
CA LYS A 686 -39.58 -26.61 -2.54
C LYS A 686 -38.96 -27.59 -1.54
N ALA A 687 -38.73 -27.12 -0.32
CA ALA A 687 -38.64 -27.94 0.87
C ALA A 687 -39.89 -27.68 1.70
#